data_AF-A0A9N7R2D3-F1
#
_entry.id   AF-A0A9N7R2D3-F1
#
_cell.length_a   1.000
_cell.length_b   1.000
_cell.length_c   1.000
_cell.angle_alpha   90.00
_cell.angle_beta   90.00
_cell.angle_gamma   90.00
#
_symmetry.space_group_name_H-M   'P 1'
#
loop_
_entity.id
_entity.type
_entity.pdbx_description
1 polymer ?
#
loop_
_entity_poly.entity_id
_entity_poly.type
_entity_poly.pdbx_seq_one_letter_code
_entity_poly.pdbx_strand_id
1 'polypeptide(L)'
;MVSFIALLSLILNIFANVCLGGITSSFVRKFDESEDMPLDSDVFRAPPGYNAPQQVHIMQGDHVGKAVIVSWVTMSEPGSNTVLYWPEPDPKHKFKAEGTLTKYKFYNYTSGYIHHCTIYNLQFDTKYYYQVGLGYGQATRIFWFITPPEVGPDVPYTFGLIGDLGQTYDSNSTLTHFESNPIKGETVLFVGDLSYADKYPNHDNNRWDTWGRFVERNNAYQPWIWTAGNHDIDFAPEIGEPEPFKPYTTRYPVPYKASNSTSPLWYSIKRASAHIIILSSYSAFGKYTPQYLWLGAEFRKVNREETPWLIVLVHSPFYNSYKYHYMEGETMRVLFEPWFVKYKVDIVFAGHVHAYERSERISNSAYNIVNGECTPVNDQSAPVYITIGDAGVISPREEDLKYQNGENKKEDLSSDPELFSCLLQPSPRDSDPNYIGIRRLLLYRKAEAGVLRRKDWRCNGRGYVAYRNYINRPKNGDSLQTPSAPSTPGNSGRWVSTSSPLSPFFDADSWSTSRDVRSLGQAMSHRTSFSSSTSDIEFPRKKGEPAYSFVGMHCIFDQCKAMVTVIKFGHMSSDLLAYGAADGSLTVCTVSMPPSILKQLTGHTKDVTDFDFSANNQYIASASIDKTVRVWDISKGICMRVIYGVSSQLCIRFHPVNNNFLSVGNANKEIMVFNFSTGRTINKSVFDSEITAMDHDHTGQLIFCGDAQGCVYTVTMNSHTGALSRSHRHRSKAKNKSPVTTVQYRTFSLLARGPVLLTLCRDGSLSFFSVSLEVQGYLTLRCALKLAPRLHSIRASFCPLLSLEKGEFIVAGSEDASVYFYDLTRPRHTCVNKLQGHSYPVIGITWNYGENLLASSDFGGTVIVWKRAKTN
;
A
#
# COMPACT_ATOMS: atom_id res chain seq x y z
N MET A 1 -10.96 53.20 27.94
CA MET A 1 -10.14 52.29 27.09
C MET A 1 -9.68 51.07 27.87
N VAL A 2 -8.89 51.21 28.96
CA VAL A 2 -8.34 50.09 29.76
C VAL A 2 -9.40 49.04 30.15
N SER A 3 -10.54 49.43 30.72
CA SER A 3 -11.60 48.50 31.12
C SER A 3 -12.20 47.68 29.96
N PHE A 4 -12.15 48.20 28.73
CA PHE A 4 -12.65 47.49 27.55
C PHE A 4 -11.67 46.40 27.11
N ILE A 5 -10.35 46.65 27.25
CA ILE A 5 -9.30 45.66 27.00
C ILE A 5 -9.36 44.56 28.08
N ALA A 6 -9.56 44.93 29.34
CA ALA A 6 -9.74 43.96 30.43
C ALA A 6 -11.00 43.11 30.27
N LEU A 7 -12.12 43.69 29.83
CA LEU A 7 -13.34 42.93 29.54
C LEU A 7 -13.13 41.99 28.34
N LEU A 8 -12.44 42.44 27.28
CA LEU A 8 -12.13 41.62 26.13
C LEU A 8 -11.18 40.46 26.48
N SER A 9 -10.20 40.66 27.35
CA SER A 9 -9.32 39.57 27.81
C SER A 9 -10.04 38.60 28.75
N LEU A 10 -11.00 39.05 29.55
CA LEU A 10 -11.86 38.16 30.35
C LEU A 10 -12.77 37.31 29.43
N ILE A 11 -13.39 37.92 28.43
CA ILE A 11 -14.21 37.23 27.42
C ILE A 11 -13.36 36.24 26.61
N LEU A 12 -12.13 36.59 26.21
CA LEU A 12 -11.21 35.67 25.55
C LEU A 12 -10.80 34.49 26.43
N ASN A 13 -10.63 34.67 27.74
CA ASN A 13 -10.40 33.56 28.67
C ASN A 13 -11.65 32.69 28.91
N ILE A 14 -12.86 33.23 28.74
CA ILE A 14 -14.12 32.47 28.83
C ILE A 14 -14.39 31.69 27.53
N PHE A 15 -14.02 32.23 26.36
CA PHE A 15 -14.09 31.53 25.08
C PHE A 15 -12.88 30.63 24.79
N ALA A 16 -11.82 30.71 25.60
CA ALA A 16 -10.79 29.69 25.70
C ALA A 16 -11.34 28.46 26.44
N ASN A 17 -12.33 27.79 25.81
CA ASN A 17 -12.70 26.43 26.15
C ASN A 17 -11.41 25.61 26.24
N VAL A 18 -11.20 24.94 27.38
CA VAL A 18 -10.00 24.17 27.63
C VAL A 18 -9.95 23.02 26.62
N CYS A 19 -9.13 23.17 25.58
CA CYS A 19 -8.73 22.06 24.73
C CYS A 19 -7.95 21.08 25.62
N LEU A 20 -8.64 20.05 26.11
CA LEU A 20 -8.07 18.88 26.75
C LEU A 20 -7.26 18.10 25.70
N GLY A 21 -6.07 18.60 25.39
CA GLY A 21 -5.08 17.85 24.62
C GLY A 21 -4.72 16.56 25.37
N GLY A 22 -4.51 15.48 24.61
CA GLY A 22 -4.12 14.19 25.19
C GLY A 22 -2.87 14.31 26.04
N ILE A 23 -2.86 13.64 27.19
CA ILE A 23 -1.75 13.71 28.15
C ILE A 23 -0.62 12.80 27.66
N THR A 24 0.31 13.37 26.87
CA THR A 24 1.58 12.71 26.56
C THR A 24 2.46 12.65 27.81
N SER A 25 3.01 11.48 28.12
CA SER A 25 3.96 11.33 29.23
C SER A 25 5.26 12.10 28.96
N SER A 26 5.88 12.64 30.00
CA SER A 26 7.26 13.14 29.92
C SER A 26 8.31 12.03 29.94
N PHE A 27 7.90 10.78 30.21
CA PHE A 27 8.77 9.61 30.06
C PHE A 27 8.86 9.21 28.59
N VAL A 28 10.08 9.16 28.08
CA VAL A 28 10.43 8.57 26.78
C VAL A 28 11.40 7.44 27.08
N ARG A 29 11.05 6.21 26.66
CA ARG A 29 11.98 5.05 26.73
C ARG A 29 13.25 5.39 25.95
N LYS A 30 14.41 4.92 26.42
CA LYS A 30 15.67 5.16 25.73
C LYS A 30 15.60 4.63 24.29
N PHE A 31 16.29 5.33 23.40
CA PHE A 31 16.30 5.03 21.97
C PHE A 31 17.39 4.03 21.56
N ASP A 32 18.03 3.39 22.53
CA ASP A 32 18.98 2.31 22.31
C ASP A 32 18.19 1.06 21.85
N GLU A 33 18.69 0.30 20.87
CA GLU A 33 17.98 -0.89 20.35
C GLU A 33 17.95 -2.01 21.40
N SER A 34 16.79 -2.66 21.53
CA SER A 34 16.62 -3.82 22.41
C SER A 34 17.43 -5.00 21.89
N GLU A 35 18.64 -5.20 22.44
CA GLU A 35 19.49 -6.33 22.06
C GLU A 35 18.79 -7.68 22.36
N ASP A 36 18.70 -8.50 21.32
CA ASP A 36 18.07 -9.82 21.36
C ASP A 36 19.00 -10.80 22.10
N MET A 37 18.48 -11.53 23.10
CA MET A 37 19.35 -12.29 24.00
C MET A 37 20.17 -13.36 23.22
N PRO A 38 21.43 -13.61 23.62
CA PRO A 38 22.29 -14.62 22.97
C PRO A 38 21.83 -16.04 23.32
N LEU A 39 22.07 -17.00 22.42
CA LEU A 39 21.51 -18.36 22.48
C LEU A 39 21.93 -19.20 23.71
N ASP A 40 23.02 -18.82 24.38
CA ASP A 40 23.56 -19.45 25.59
C ASP A 40 23.00 -18.85 26.90
N SER A 41 22.12 -17.83 26.81
CA SER A 41 21.42 -17.23 27.95
C SER A 41 20.70 -18.28 28.81
N ASP A 42 20.66 -18.04 30.11
CA ASP A 42 20.03 -18.92 31.09
C ASP A 42 18.55 -19.19 30.79
N VAL A 43 17.80 -18.16 30.39
CA VAL A 43 16.39 -18.26 29.95
C VAL A 43 16.16 -19.14 28.72
N PHE A 44 17.20 -19.42 27.92
CA PHE A 44 17.11 -20.30 26.75
C PHE A 44 17.69 -21.69 26.99
N ARG A 45 18.18 -21.98 28.19
CA ARG A 45 18.79 -23.28 28.53
C ARG A 45 17.77 -24.41 28.33
N ALA A 46 18.14 -25.41 27.53
CA ALA A 46 17.35 -26.63 27.40
C ALA A 46 17.27 -27.39 28.75
N PRO A 47 16.10 -27.93 29.14
CA PRO A 47 15.97 -28.68 30.38
C PRO A 47 16.84 -29.95 30.34
N PRO A 48 17.50 -30.31 31.47
CA PRO A 48 18.42 -31.44 31.50
C PRO A 48 17.70 -32.79 31.48
N GLY A 49 18.34 -33.79 30.86
CA GLY A 49 17.89 -35.18 30.81
C GLY A 49 17.51 -35.65 29.40
N TYR A 50 17.47 -36.97 29.20
CA TYR A 50 17.19 -37.54 27.89
C TYR A 50 15.75 -37.25 27.45
N ASN A 51 15.62 -36.72 26.22
CA ASN A 51 14.36 -36.29 25.60
C ASN A 51 13.44 -35.43 26.49
N ALA A 52 14.01 -34.61 27.38
CA ALA A 52 13.27 -33.79 28.33
C ALA A 52 12.25 -32.85 27.61
N PRO A 53 10.96 -32.85 28.00
CA PRO A 53 9.99 -31.89 27.48
C PRO A 53 10.43 -30.45 27.71
N GLN A 54 10.29 -29.61 26.69
CA GLN A 54 10.63 -28.19 26.73
C GLN A 54 9.56 -27.35 26.03
N GLN A 55 9.65 -26.04 26.18
CA GLN A 55 8.69 -25.08 25.62
C GLN A 55 7.26 -25.36 26.11
N VAL A 56 7.17 -25.81 27.37
CA VAL A 56 5.89 -26.22 27.96
C VAL A 56 5.02 -24.99 28.16
N HIS A 57 3.82 -25.04 27.60
CA HIS A 57 2.86 -23.94 27.70
C HIS A 57 1.43 -24.45 27.79
N ILE A 58 0.56 -23.65 28.39
CA ILE A 58 -0.87 -23.97 28.53
C ILE A 58 -1.75 -22.87 27.95
N MET A 59 -2.93 -23.29 27.47
CA MET A 59 -3.99 -22.43 26.92
C MET A 59 -5.35 -22.97 27.39
N GLN A 60 -6.36 -22.13 27.50
CA GLN A 60 -7.73 -22.58 27.80
C GLN A 60 -8.25 -23.49 26.65
N GLY A 61 -8.81 -24.65 26.99
CA GLY A 61 -9.17 -25.70 26.04
C GLY A 61 -10.64 -25.75 25.63
N ASP A 62 -11.50 -24.97 26.28
CA ASP A 62 -12.94 -24.90 26.05
C ASP A 62 -13.44 -23.45 26.15
N HIS A 63 -14.74 -23.26 25.93
CA HIS A 63 -15.35 -21.93 25.93
C HIS A 63 -15.65 -21.37 27.33
N VAL A 64 -15.52 -22.14 28.43
CA VAL A 64 -15.86 -21.67 29.80
C VAL A 64 -14.80 -21.90 30.88
N GLY A 65 -13.70 -22.62 30.60
CA GLY A 65 -12.58 -22.80 31.54
C GLY A 65 -12.49 -24.18 32.19
N LYS A 66 -13.31 -25.16 31.77
CA LYS A 66 -13.28 -26.55 32.26
C LYS A 66 -12.30 -27.45 31.50
N ALA A 67 -11.54 -26.91 30.56
CA ALA A 67 -10.49 -27.60 29.86
C ALA A 67 -9.23 -26.74 29.71
N VAL A 68 -8.08 -27.42 29.62
CA VAL A 68 -6.77 -26.80 29.38
C VAL A 68 -6.05 -27.61 28.30
N ILE A 69 -5.56 -26.94 27.26
CA ILE A 69 -4.62 -27.51 26.31
C ILE A 69 -3.22 -27.37 26.93
N VAL A 70 -2.56 -28.50 27.14
CA VAL A 70 -1.16 -28.58 27.54
C VAL A 70 -0.34 -28.90 26.30
N SER A 71 0.65 -28.06 26.00
CA SER A 71 1.56 -28.21 24.85
C SER A 71 3.01 -28.31 25.30
N TRP A 72 3.83 -29.08 24.58
CA TRP A 72 5.27 -29.18 24.80
C TRP A 72 6.00 -29.72 23.57
N VAL A 73 7.33 -29.64 23.57
CA VAL A 73 8.20 -30.17 22.52
C VAL A 73 9.20 -31.17 23.10
N THR A 74 9.43 -32.29 22.41
CA THR A 74 10.53 -33.23 22.68
C THR A 74 11.49 -33.27 21.49
N MET A 75 12.81 -33.21 21.72
CA MET A 75 13.79 -32.94 20.65
C MET A 75 14.51 -34.17 20.10
N SER A 76 14.73 -35.21 20.92
CA SER A 76 15.54 -36.38 20.55
C SER A 76 14.71 -37.45 19.82
N GLU A 77 13.49 -37.71 20.30
CA GLU A 77 12.59 -38.73 19.76
C GLU A 77 11.11 -38.35 20.01
N PRO A 78 10.14 -39.01 19.33
CA PRO A 78 8.72 -38.69 19.48
C PRO A 78 8.23 -38.64 20.92
N GLY A 79 8.62 -39.62 21.75
CA GLY A 79 8.18 -39.74 23.12
C GLY A 79 6.68 -39.93 23.28
N SER A 80 6.20 -39.76 24.52
CA SER A 80 4.80 -39.92 24.87
C SER A 80 4.04 -38.60 24.75
N ASN A 81 2.94 -38.63 23.99
CA ASN A 81 1.88 -37.62 23.88
C ASN A 81 0.87 -37.63 25.05
N THR A 82 1.12 -38.43 26.08
CA THR A 82 0.29 -38.53 27.28
C THR A 82 0.58 -37.39 28.25
N VAL A 83 -0.47 -36.83 28.86
CA VAL A 83 -0.37 -36.06 30.10
C VAL A 83 -0.98 -36.86 31.26
N LEU A 84 -0.25 -36.98 32.36
CA LEU A 84 -0.84 -37.38 33.65
C LEU A 84 -1.16 -36.12 34.46
N TYR A 85 -2.36 -36.04 35.04
CA TYR A 85 -2.79 -34.87 35.82
C TYR A 85 -3.60 -35.27 37.04
N TRP A 86 -3.58 -34.45 38.08
CA TRP A 86 -4.31 -34.69 39.34
C TRP A 86 -4.61 -33.36 40.06
N PRO A 87 -5.76 -33.23 40.74
CA PRO A 87 -6.05 -32.07 41.57
C PRO A 87 -5.17 -32.09 42.83
N GLU A 88 -4.75 -30.93 43.33
CA GLU A 88 -3.95 -30.82 44.55
C GLU A 88 -4.61 -31.48 45.79
N PRO A 89 -5.95 -31.41 45.99
CA PRO A 89 -6.65 -32.17 47.02
C PRO A 89 -6.56 -33.70 46.93
N ASP A 90 -6.30 -34.31 45.77
CA ASP A 90 -6.12 -35.77 45.62
C ASP A 90 -4.90 -36.10 44.74
N PRO A 91 -3.69 -36.12 45.34
CA PRO A 91 -2.47 -36.51 44.63
C PRO A 91 -2.31 -38.02 44.42
N LYS A 92 -3.28 -38.85 44.83
CA LYS A 92 -3.23 -40.31 44.66
C LYS A 92 -3.89 -40.75 43.36
N HIS A 93 -5.02 -40.13 42.99
CA HIS A 93 -5.70 -40.44 41.73
C HIS A 93 -5.15 -39.59 40.57
N LYS A 94 -4.13 -40.14 39.89
CA LYS A 94 -3.62 -39.56 38.64
C LYS A 94 -4.51 -39.96 37.45
N PHE A 95 -5.18 -38.98 36.88
CA PHE A 95 -5.90 -39.11 35.62
C PHE A 95 -4.92 -39.04 34.44
N LYS A 96 -5.34 -39.59 33.29
CA LYS A 96 -4.54 -39.65 32.06
C LYS A 96 -5.33 -39.04 30.90
N ALA A 97 -4.69 -38.15 30.14
CA ALA A 97 -5.21 -37.64 28.87
C ALA A 97 -4.20 -37.98 27.75
N GLU A 98 -4.71 -38.28 26.55
CA GLU A 98 -3.89 -38.54 25.37
C GLU A 98 -3.99 -37.36 24.41
N GLY A 99 -2.84 -36.83 23.99
CA GLY A 99 -2.75 -35.74 23.02
C GLY A 99 -2.56 -36.20 21.58
N THR A 100 -2.33 -35.24 20.70
CA THR A 100 -1.84 -35.47 19.33
C THR A 100 -0.39 -35.05 19.20
N LEU A 101 0.38 -35.80 18.40
CA LEU A 101 1.74 -35.45 18.02
C LEU A 101 1.74 -34.79 16.63
N THR A 102 2.43 -33.65 16.52
CA THR A 102 2.67 -32.89 15.29
C THR A 102 4.17 -32.62 15.11
N LYS A 103 4.57 -32.28 13.89
CA LYS A 103 5.95 -31.90 13.53
C LYS A 103 5.88 -31.14 12.20
N TYR A 104 6.60 -30.03 12.08
CA TYR A 104 6.67 -29.27 10.83
C TYR A 104 8.11 -29.13 10.34
N LYS A 105 8.22 -28.69 9.09
CA LYS A 105 9.45 -28.13 8.53
C LYS A 105 9.18 -26.69 8.13
N PHE A 106 10.21 -25.87 8.24
CA PHE A 106 10.24 -24.52 7.68
C PHE A 106 11.60 -24.37 6.99
N TYR A 107 11.63 -24.47 5.66
CA TYR A 107 12.87 -24.50 4.87
C TYR A 107 13.84 -25.61 5.34
N ASN A 108 15.02 -25.26 5.84
CA ASN A 108 16.02 -26.18 6.37
C ASN A 108 15.75 -26.58 7.83
N TYR A 109 14.95 -25.81 8.57
CA TYR A 109 14.53 -26.12 9.92
C TYR A 109 13.52 -27.27 9.92
N THR A 110 13.67 -28.17 10.90
CA THR A 110 12.75 -29.28 11.15
C THR A 110 12.46 -29.30 12.64
N SER A 111 11.19 -29.14 13.02
CA SER A 111 10.82 -28.94 14.43
C SER A 111 11.18 -30.13 15.30
N GLY A 112 11.25 -29.91 16.61
CA GLY A 112 11.04 -31.00 17.57
C GLY A 112 9.69 -31.70 17.36
N TYR A 113 9.47 -32.77 18.10
CA TYR A 113 8.19 -33.46 18.15
C TYR A 113 7.28 -32.65 19.07
N ILE A 114 6.26 -32.01 18.49
CA ILE A 114 5.35 -31.09 19.18
C ILE A 114 4.13 -31.88 19.63
N HIS A 115 3.71 -31.68 20.87
CA HIS A 115 2.60 -32.39 21.48
C HIS A 115 1.54 -31.38 21.91
N HIS A 116 0.26 -31.73 21.71
CA HIS A 116 -0.87 -30.98 22.23
C HIS A 116 -1.86 -31.95 22.88
N CYS A 117 -2.17 -31.77 24.15
CA CYS A 117 -3.11 -32.61 24.88
C CYS A 117 -4.15 -31.74 25.60
N THR A 118 -5.41 -31.87 25.21
CA THR A 118 -6.52 -31.18 25.89
C THR A 118 -7.02 -32.01 27.05
N ILE A 119 -6.81 -31.52 28.27
CA ILE A 119 -7.42 -32.05 29.49
C ILE A 119 -8.83 -31.45 29.58
N TYR A 120 -9.86 -32.28 29.72
CA TYR A 120 -11.27 -31.88 29.82
C TYR A 120 -11.88 -32.21 31.18
N ASN A 121 -13.07 -31.66 31.45
CA ASN A 121 -13.89 -31.94 32.64
C ASN A 121 -13.21 -31.61 33.97
N LEU A 122 -12.35 -30.59 33.97
CA LEU A 122 -11.72 -30.05 35.17
C LEU A 122 -12.77 -29.40 36.08
N GLN A 123 -12.48 -29.38 37.38
CA GLN A 123 -13.19 -28.57 38.37
C GLN A 123 -12.75 -27.11 38.25
N PHE A 124 -13.66 -26.17 38.51
CA PHE A 124 -13.35 -24.73 38.60
C PHE A 124 -12.59 -24.40 39.90
N ASP A 125 -11.90 -23.26 39.93
CA ASP A 125 -11.15 -22.75 41.10
C ASP A 125 -10.28 -23.82 41.79
N THR A 126 -9.64 -24.67 40.99
CA THR A 126 -8.93 -25.86 41.46
C THR A 126 -7.52 -25.88 40.91
N LYS A 127 -6.54 -26.01 41.82
CA LYS A 127 -5.15 -26.22 41.43
C LYS A 127 -4.94 -27.67 40.97
N TYR A 128 -4.49 -27.84 39.73
CA TYR A 128 -4.11 -29.11 39.15
C TYR A 128 -2.60 -29.18 38.94
N TYR A 129 -2.01 -30.31 39.30
CA TYR A 129 -0.67 -30.68 38.87
C TYR A 129 -0.75 -31.49 37.58
N TYR A 130 0.22 -31.33 36.69
CA TYR A 130 0.33 -32.13 35.47
C TYR A 130 1.78 -32.53 35.16
N GLN A 131 1.94 -33.65 34.45
CA GLN A 131 3.22 -34.30 34.19
C GLN A 131 3.33 -34.74 32.73
N VAL A 132 4.43 -34.38 32.07
CA VAL A 132 4.74 -34.62 30.66
C VAL A 132 6.05 -35.40 30.49
N GLY A 133 6.27 -36.01 29.32
CA GLY A 133 7.49 -36.75 28.99
C GLY A 133 7.53 -38.19 29.52
N LEU A 134 6.39 -38.88 29.52
CA LEU A 134 6.14 -40.14 30.24
C LEU A 134 6.73 -41.40 29.56
N GLY A 135 7.79 -41.27 28.76
CA GLY A 135 8.46 -42.40 28.12
C GLY A 135 9.49 -43.12 29.03
N TYR A 136 9.75 -44.39 28.75
CA TYR A 136 10.78 -45.15 29.46
C TYR A 136 12.18 -44.56 29.21
N GLY A 137 12.90 -44.20 30.27
CA GLY A 137 14.20 -43.54 30.17
C GLY A 137 14.15 -42.04 29.84
N GLN A 138 12.96 -41.45 29.68
CA GLN A 138 12.79 -40.02 29.41
C GLN A 138 12.71 -39.21 30.71
N ALA A 139 13.20 -37.97 30.67
CA ALA A 139 13.14 -37.05 31.81
C ALA A 139 11.75 -36.41 31.94
N THR A 140 10.87 -37.00 32.77
CA THR A 140 9.54 -36.42 33.03
C THR A 140 9.65 -35.07 33.75
N ARG A 141 8.77 -34.12 33.42
CA ARG A 141 8.67 -32.82 34.12
C ARG A 141 7.27 -32.64 34.69
N ILE A 142 7.17 -32.02 35.87
CA ILE A 142 5.92 -31.75 36.59
C ILE A 142 5.75 -30.23 36.71
N PHE A 143 4.52 -29.77 36.45
CA PHE A 143 4.08 -28.38 36.52
C PHE A 143 2.72 -28.33 37.25
N TRP A 144 2.15 -27.13 37.41
CA TRP A 144 0.82 -26.94 37.99
C TRP A 144 0.15 -25.72 37.39
N PHE A 145 -1.18 -25.69 37.36
CA PHE A 145 -1.98 -24.51 37.02
C PHE A 145 -3.22 -24.43 37.93
N ILE A 146 -3.91 -23.30 37.91
CA ILE A 146 -5.20 -23.12 38.58
C ILE A 146 -6.26 -22.90 37.50
N THR A 147 -7.36 -23.65 37.55
CA THR A 147 -8.53 -23.38 36.71
C THR A 147 -9.23 -22.11 37.17
N PRO A 148 -9.81 -21.31 36.25
CA PRO A 148 -10.58 -20.15 36.67
C PRO A 148 -11.79 -20.58 37.53
N PRO A 149 -12.37 -19.66 38.32
CA PRO A 149 -13.70 -19.87 38.88
C PRO A 149 -14.75 -20.04 37.77
N GLU A 150 -15.94 -20.53 38.15
CA GLU A 150 -17.07 -20.65 37.23
C GLU A 150 -17.46 -19.29 36.63
N VAL A 151 -17.97 -19.29 35.39
CA VAL A 151 -18.36 -18.07 34.69
C VAL A 151 -19.57 -17.44 35.38
N GLY A 152 -19.48 -16.16 35.72
CA GLY A 152 -20.56 -15.42 36.40
C GLY A 152 -20.24 -13.94 36.59
N PRO A 153 -21.27 -13.10 36.86
CA PRO A 153 -21.15 -11.65 36.68
C PRO A 153 -20.17 -10.97 37.64
N ASP A 154 -20.25 -11.28 38.94
CA ASP A 154 -19.47 -10.63 39.98
C ASP A 154 -18.13 -11.34 40.30
N VAL A 155 -17.69 -12.25 39.42
CA VAL A 155 -16.50 -13.09 39.65
C VAL A 155 -15.22 -12.29 39.34
N PRO A 156 -14.38 -11.95 40.35
CA PRO A 156 -13.16 -11.19 40.13
C PRO A 156 -12.11 -12.04 39.39
N TYR A 157 -11.30 -11.39 38.55
CA TYR A 157 -10.21 -12.05 37.82
C TYR A 157 -9.12 -11.07 37.37
N THR A 158 -7.85 -11.48 37.44
CA THR A 158 -6.71 -10.63 37.11
C THR A 158 -6.07 -11.04 35.79
N PHE A 159 -6.29 -10.24 34.74
CA PHE A 159 -5.63 -10.41 33.45
C PHE A 159 -4.32 -9.62 33.35
N GLY A 160 -3.25 -10.29 32.92
CA GLY A 160 -2.06 -9.64 32.38
C GLY A 160 -2.29 -9.21 30.92
N LEU A 161 -1.56 -8.18 30.47
CA LEU A 161 -1.63 -7.63 29.12
C LEU A 161 -0.22 -7.52 28.57
N ILE A 162 0.07 -8.21 27.45
CA ILE A 162 1.39 -8.23 26.82
C ILE A 162 1.20 -8.29 25.29
N GLY A 163 1.91 -7.46 24.54
CA GLY A 163 2.06 -7.56 23.08
C GLY A 163 3.51 -7.42 22.67
N ASP A 164 3.88 -7.92 21.50
CA ASP A 164 5.13 -7.54 20.82
C ASP A 164 6.38 -7.89 21.68
N LEU A 165 6.34 -9.07 22.30
CA LEU A 165 7.28 -9.43 23.35
C LEU A 165 8.69 -9.68 22.81
N GLY A 166 8.85 -10.55 21.81
CA GLY A 166 10.17 -10.99 21.34
C GLY A 166 11.03 -11.63 22.43
N GLN A 167 12.35 -11.55 22.29
CA GLN A 167 13.31 -12.27 23.16
C GLN A 167 14.57 -11.46 23.51
N THR A 168 14.38 -10.17 23.72
CA THR A 168 15.40 -9.18 24.10
C THR A 168 15.59 -9.09 25.62
N TYR A 169 16.64 -8.40 26.07
CA TYR A 169 16.81 -8.11 27.50
C TYR A 169 15.62 -7.33 28.09
N ASP A 170 15.00 -6.42 27.32
CA ASP A 170 13.79 -5.71 27.72
C ASP A 170 12.57 -6.65 27.78
N SER A 171 12.45 -7.61 26.84
CA SER A 171 11.43 -8.67 26.89
C SER A 171 11.50 -9.46 28.19
N ASN A 172 12.73 -9.80 28.61
CA ASN A 172 12.98 -10.48 29.88
C ASN A 172 12.66 -9.58 31.09
N SER A 173 12.98 -8.28 31.01
CA SER A 173 12.62 -7.30 32.04
C SER A 173 11.11 -7.19 32.22
N THR A 174 10.34 -7.05 31.14
CA THR A 174 8.87 -6.97 31.20
C THR A 174 8.23 -8.25 31.70
N LEU A 175 8.68 -9.43 31.26
CA LEU A 175 8.17 -10.70 31.79
C LEU A 175 8.48 -10.82 33.30
N THR A 176 9.67 -10.39 33.74
CA THR A 176 10.04 -10.33 35.16
C THR A 176 9.20 -9.32 35.95
N HIS A 177 8.86 -8.16 35.36
CA HIS A 177 7.95 -7.18 35.95
C HIS A 177 6.51 -7.70 36.07
N PHE A 178 6.04 -8.49 35.11
CA PHE A 178 4.75 -9.17 35.19
C PHE A 178 4.75 -10.25 36.29
N GLU A 179 5.80 -11.09 36.35
CA GLU A 179 5.97 -12.15 37.35
C GLU A 179 6.11 -11.62 38.79
N SER A 180 6.73 -10.45 38.96
CA SER A 180 6.92 -9.80 40.27
C SER A 180 5.78 -8.86 40.68
N ASN A 181 4.76 -8.66 39.84
CA ASN A 181 3.62 -7.79 40.14
C ASN A 181 2.85 -8.30 41.38
N PRO A 182 2.70 -7.50 42.45
CA PRO A 182 2.01 -7.91 43.68
C PRO A 182 0.56 -8.35 43.49
N ILE A 183 -0.12 -7.87 42.44
CA ILE A 183 -1.50 -8.22 42.11
C ILE A 183 -1.60 -9.64 41.52
N LYS A 184 -0.51 -10.14 40.90
CA LYS A 184 -0.36 -11.46 40.27
C LYS A 184 -1.41 -11.76 39.20
N GLY A 185 -1.06 -11.49 37.94
CA GLY A 185 -1.89 -11.93 36.81
C GLY A 185 -2.07 -13.44 36.79
N GLU A 186 -3.32 -13.88 36.59
CA GLU A 186 -3.75 -15.29 36.59
C GLU A 186 -3.84 -15.86 35.17
N THR A 187 -3.80 -14.99 34.15
CA THR A 187 -3.86 -15.30 32.72
C THR A 187 -3.33 -14.10 31.95
N VAL A 188 -2.47 -14.32 30.96
CA VAL A 188 -2.01 -13.27 30.04
C VAL A 188 -2.94 -13.20 28.84
N LEU A 189 -3.38 -12.00 28.46
CA LEU A 189 -3.95 -11.74 27.14
C LEU A 189 -2.81 -11.25 26.24
N PHE A 190 -2.46 -12.07 25.24
CA PHE A 190 -1.32 -11.82 24.36
C PHE A 190 -1.81 -11.25 23.03
N VAL A 191 -1.47 -10.00 22.72
CA VAL A 191 -2.03 -9.25 21.57
C VAL A 191 -1.23 -9.38 20.27
N GLY A 192 -0.47 -10.47 20.11
CA GLY A 192 0.26 -10.84 18.89
C GLY A 192 1.74 -10.42 18.90
N ASP A 193 2.45 -10.87 17.86
CA ASP A 193 3.90 -10.77 17.69
C ASP A 193 4.68 -11.46 18.83
N LEU A 194 4.72 -12.79 18.77
CA LEU A 194 5.30 -13.60 19.83
C LEU A 194 6.85 -13.52 19.79
N SER A 195 7.47 -14.18 18.81
CA SER A 195 8.90 -14.55 18.88
C SER A 195 9.86 -13.68 18.08
N TYR A 196 9.36 -12.97 17.05
CA TYR A 196 10.14 -12.26 16.03
C TYR A 196 11.22 -13.13 15.33
N ALA A 197 10.96 -14.43 15.18
CA ALA A 197 11.86 -15.36 14.49
C ALA A 197 12.04 -15.03 13.00
N ASP A 198 11.07 -14.35 12.38
CA ASP A 198 11.08 -13.88 11.00
C ASP A 198 12.15 -12.79 10.72
N LYS A 199 12.55 -12.02 11.74
CA LYS A 199 13.67 -11.06 11.64
C LYS A 199 15.03 -11.73 11.42
N TYR A 200 15.12 -13.06 11.57
CA TYR A 200 16.35 -13.82 11.35
C TYR A 200 16.42 -14.41 9.93
N PRO A 201 17.63 -14.60 9.34
CA PRO A 201 17.76 -15.11 7.99
C PRO A 201 17.06 -16.47 7.79
N ASN A 202 16.17 -16.56 6.80
CA ASN A 202 15.32 -17.74 6.54
C ASN A 202 14.29 -18.03 7.65
N HIS A 203 13.91 -16.99 8.40
CA HIS A 203 13.02 -17.03 9.56
C HIS A 203 13.50 -18.11 10.54
N ASP A 204 14.69 -17.94 11.14
CA ASP A 204 15.33 -19.02 11.90
C ASP A 204 14.42 -19.54 13.03
N ASN A 205 13.78 -20.67 12.77
CA ASN A 205 12.77 -21.23 13.66
C ASN A 205 13.37 -21.81 14.97
N ASN A 206 14.70 -21.83 15.11
CA ASN A 206 15.33 -21.99 16.43
C ASN A 206 15.00 -20.80 17.36
N ARG A 207 14.67 -19.61 16.83
CA ARG A 207 14.18 -18.45 17.60
C ARG A 207 12.76 -18.62 18.12
N TRP A 208 11.93 -19.45 17.48
CA TRP A 208 10.68 -19.94 18.08
C TRP A 208 10.95 -20.90 19.25
N ASP A 209 11.96 -21.78 19.13
CA ASP A 209 12.32 -22.75 20.19
C ASP A 209 12.94 -22.08 21.43
N THR A 210 13.78 -21.06 21.25
CA THR A 210 14.33 -20.26 22.36
C THR A 210 13.24 -19.45 23.05
N TRP A 211 12.38 -18.76 22.28
CA TRP A 211 11.26 -18.00 22.84
C TRP A 211 10.33 -18.89 23.68
N GLY A 212 9.97 -20.07 23.16
CA GLY A 212 9.16 -21.06 23.88
C GLY A 212 9.78 -21.50 25.21
N ARG A 213 11.12 -21.64 25.29
CA ARG A 213 11.81 -21.94 26.57
C ARG A 213 11.87 -20.74 27.51
N PHE A 214 12.01 -19.53 26.97
CA PHE A 214 12.02 -18.28 27.75
C PHE A 214 10.68 -18.03 28.45
N VAL A 215 9.54 -18.18 27.75
CA VAL A 215 8.20 -17.95 28.34
C VAL A 215 7.67 -19.14 29.16
N GLU A 216 8.22 -20.35 28.99
CA GLU A 216 7.83 -21.58 29.72
C GLU A 216 7.72 -21.34 31.24
N ARG A 217 8.64 -20.56 31.81
CA ARG A 217 8.71 -20.24 33.24
C ARG A 217 7.44 -19.59 33.81
N ASN A 218 6.64 -18.95 32.95
CA ASN A 218 5.34 -18.37 33.29
C ASN A 218 4.20 -19.18 32.65
N ASN A 219 4.31 -19.45 31.35
CA ASN A 219 3.24 -20.00 30.52
C ASN A 219 2.99 -21.51 30.77
N ALA A 220 3.89 -22.23 31.43
CA ALA A 220 3.60 -23.58 31.95
C ALA A 220 2.71 -23.56 33.22
N TYR A 221 2.50 -22.39 33.84
CA TYR A 221 1.76 -22.27 35.11
C TYR A 221 0.48 -21.44 35.00
N GLN A 222 0.40 -20.51 34.06
CA GLN A 222 -0.83 -19.78 33.74
C GLN A 222 -1.12 -19.76 32.23
N PRO A 223 -2.40 -19.79 31.80
CA PRO A 223 -2.76 -19.70 30.40
C PRO A 223 -2.37 -18.36 29.78
N TRP A 224 -1.90 -18.40 28.54
CA TRP A 224 -1.71 -17.22 27.69
C TRP A 224 -2.71 -17.31 26.53
N ILE A 225 -3.52 -16.26 26.34
CA ILE A 225 -4.61 -16.20 25.36
C ILE A 225 -4.06 -15.57 24.08
N TRP A 226 -3.88 -16.39 23.05
CA TRP A 226 -3.13 -16.02 21.84
C TRP A 226 -3.96 -15.22 20.83
N THR A 227 -3.43 -14.07 20.43
CA THR A 227 -3.77 -13.33 19.20
C THR A 227 -2.59 -13.47 18.22
N ALA A 228 -2.83 -13.40 16.91
CA ALA A 228 -1.78 -13.46 15.89
C ALA A 228 -1.46 -12.05 15.34
N GLY A 229 -0.19 -11.66 15.41
CA GLY A 229 0.36 -10.43 14.84
C GLY A 229 0.92 -10.60 13.42
N ASN A 230 1.75 -9.65 12.96
CA ASN A 230 2.36 -9.71 11.63
C ASN A 230 3.67 -10.49 11.60
N HIS A 231 4.47 -10.42 12.67
CA HIS A 231 5.66 -11.24 12.82
C HIS A 231 5.31 -12.72 13.07
N ASP A 232 4.04 -13.04 13.35
CA ASP A 232 3.51 -14.41 13.39
C ASP A 232 3.03 -14.95 12.01
N ILE A 233 3.04 -14.14 10.94
CA ILE A 233 2.49 -14.56 9.63
C ILE A 233 3.42 -15.56 8.91
N ASP A 234 4.74 -15.38 8.92
CA ASP A 234 5.68 -16.31 8.25
C ASP A 234 5.33 -16.64 6.74
N PHE A 235 4.61 -15.78 5.99
CA PHE A 235 4.18 -16.08 4.59
C PHE A 235 5.35 -15.99 3.61
N ALA A 236 5.55 -17.02 2.77
CA ALA A 236 6.87 -17.22 2.19
C ALA A 236 6.97 -17.99 0.84
N PRO A 237 7.35 -17.38 -0.31
CA PRO A 237 7.48 -18.10 -1.58
C PRO A 237 8.91 -18.47 -2.02
N GLU A 238 9.95 -17.62 -1.85
CA GLU A 238 11.25 -17.85 -2.52
C GLU A 238 12.13 -19.02 -1.96
N ILE A 239 11.97 -19.46 -0.70
CA ILE A 239 12.42 -20.78 -0.18
C ILE A 239 11.35 -21.87 -0.24
N GLY A 240 10.11 -21.52 -0.65
CA GLY A 240 9.01 -22.46 -0.83
C GLY A 240 8.20 -22.80 0.44
N GLU A 241 7.89 -21.82 1.29
CA GLU A 241 7.06 -21.99 2.50
C GLU A 241 5.72 -21.18 2.44
N PRO A 242 4.83 -21.44 1.46
CA PRO A 242 3.73 -20.55 1.08
C PRO A 242 2.54 -20.47 2.07
N GLU A 243 2.70 -20.97 3.30
CA GLU A 243 1.61 -21.22 4.24
C GLU A 243 1.67 -20.24 5.43
N PRO A 244 0.78 -19.23 5.48
CA PRO A 244 0.79 -18.22 6.54
C PRO A 244 0.38 -18.81 7.89
N PHE A 245 0.96 -18.27 8.97
CA PHE A 245 0.85 -18.67 10.36
C PHE A 245 1.26 -20.13 10.62
N LYS A 246 2.04 -20.76 9.73
CA LYS A 246 2.40 -22.18 9.85
C LYS A 246 3.18 -22.51 11.14
N PRO A 247 4.26 -21.80 11.52
CA PRO A 247 4.92 -22.03 12.82
C PRO A 247 4.00 -21.70 14.00
N TYR A 248 3.32 -20.56 13.98
CA TYR A 248 2.39 -20.12 15.03
C TYR A 248 1.27 -21.15 15.29
N THR A 249 0.50 -21.54 14.27
CA THR A 249 -0.63 -22.48 14.40
C THR A 249 -0.22 -23.91 14.72
N THR A 250 1.00 -24.32 14.35
CA THR A 250 1.54 -25.64 14.73
C THR A 250 2.07 -25.67 16.15
N ARG A 251 2.43 -24.52 16.74
CA ARG A 251 2.94 -24.44 18.12
C ARG A 251 1.86 -24.11 19.15
N TYR A 252 0.98 -23.16 18.85
CA TYR A 252 0.06 -22.52 19.81
C TYR A 252 -1.41 -22.83 19.47
N PRO A 253 -1.94 -24.01 19.87
CA PRO A 253 -3.34 -24.37 19.65
C PRO A 253 -4.29 -23.56 20.53
N VAL A 254 -5.44 -23.20 19.98
CA VAL A 254 -6.50 -22.42 20.65
C VAL A 254 -7.88 -23.13 20.53
N PRO A 255 -8.84 -22.87 21.43
CA PRO A 255 -10.10 -23.61 21.51
C PRO A 255 -11.15 -23.14 20.48
N TYR A 256 -10.74 -22.78 19.26
CA TYR A 256 -11.58 -22.05 18.31
C TYR A 256 -12.91 -22.74 18.00
N LYS A 257 -12.91 -24.07 17.91
CA LYS A 257 -14.12 -24.89 17.70
C LYS A 257 -15.15 -24.72 18.81
N ALA A 258 -14.75 -24.46 20.05
CA ALA A 258 -15.66 -24.25 21.18
C ALA A 258 -16.49 -22.94 21.05
N SER A 259 -15.99 -21.97 20.26
CA SER A 259 -16.73 -20.75 19.88
C SER A 259 -17.54 -20.90 18.57
N ASN A 260 -17.60 -22.10 17.97
CA ASN A 260 -18.07 -22.34 16.61
C ASN A 260 -17.32 -21.50 15.53
N SER A 261 -16.04 -21.16 15.77
CA SER A 261 -15.18 -20.61 14.72
C SER A 261 -14.66 -21.71 13.79
N THR A 262 -14.28 -21.32 12.57
CA THR A 262 -13.68 -22.19 11.55
C THR A 262 -12.15 -22.07 11.47
N SER A 263 -11.52 -21.23 12.29
CA SER A 263 -10.09 -20.89 12.21
C SER A 263 -9.47 -20.68 13.59
N PRO A 264 -8.21 -21.09 13.84
CA PRO A 264 -7.49 -20.74 15.06
C PRO A 264 -7.16 -19.24 15.17
N LEU A 265 -7.29 -18.46 14.09
CA LEU A 265 -6.88 -17.05 14.07
C LEU A 265 -7.93 -16.09 14.66
N TRP A 266 -9.19 -16.50 14.78
CA TRP A 266 -10.24 -15.74 15.45
C TRP A 266 -11.19 -16.68 16.22
N TYR A 267 -11.46 -16.37 17.48
CA TYR A 267 -12.23 -17.23 18.38
C TYR A 267 -12.69 -16.46 19.62
N SER A 268 -13.47 -17.11 20.49
CA SER A 268 -13.87 -16.53 21.77
C SER A 268 -13.83 -17.53 22.91
N ILE A 269 -13.62 -17.00 24.12
CA ILE A 269 -13.68 -17.72 25.39
C ILE A 269 -14.43 -16.88 26.41
N LYS A 270 -15.12 -17.56 27.35
CA LYS A 270 -15.53 -16.97 28.62
C LYS A 270 -14.59 -17.45 29.72
N ARG A 271 -14.29 -16.57 30.67
CA ARG A 271 -13.43 -16.83 31.83
C ARG A 271 -13.80 -15.86 32.95
N ALA A 272 -14.19 -16.38 34.12
CA ALA A 272 -14.76 -15.56 35.20
C ALA A 272 -15.88 -14.64 34.66
N SER A 273 -15.86 -13.34 34.98
CA SER A 273 -16.83 -12.35 34.50
C SER A 273 -16.63 -11.85 33.06
N ALA A 274 -15.65 -12.37 32.31
CA ALA A 274 -15.25 -11.83 31.00
C ALA A 274 -15.62 -12.74 29.81
N HIS A 275 -16.19 -12.12 28.77
CA HIS A 275 -16.31 -12.66 27.41
C HIS A 275 -15.21 -12.02 26.56
N ILE A 276 -14.26 -12.84 26.11
CA ILE A 276 -13.09 -12.39 25.35
C ILE A 276 -13.25 -12.83 23.90
N ILE A 277 -13.20 -11.86 22.98
CA ILE A 277 -13.27 -12.08 21.53
C ILE A 277 -11.89 -11.77 20.95
N ILE A 278 -11.28 -12.75 20.29
CA ILE A 278 -9.98 -12.64 19.63
C ILE A 278 -10.22 -12.53 18.13
N LEU A 279 -9.64 -11.50 17.49
CA LEU A 279 -9.73 -11.23 16.07
C LEU A 279 -8.34 -11.23 15.42
N SER A 280 -8.26 -11.63 14.16
CA SER A 280 -7.03 -11.57 13.37
C SER A 280 -7.08 -10.39 12.41
N SER A 281 -6.21 -9.40 12.67
CA SER A 281 -5.95 -8.24 11.81
C SER A 281 -5.48 -8.64 10.40
N TYR A 282 -4.86 -9.82 10.29
CA TYR A 282 -4.22 -10.33 9.07
C TYR A 282 -4.96 -11.53 8.45
N SER A 283 -6.24 -11.71 8.83
CA SER A 283 -7.17 -12.64 8.17
C SER A 283 -8.31 -11.87 7.52
N ALA A 284 -8.82 -12.35 6.38
CA ALA A 284 -9.90 -11.69 5.66
C ALA A 284 -11.13 -11.39 6.55
N PHE A 285 -11.32 -10.12 6.93
CA PHE A 285 -12.41 -9.62 7.80
C PHE A 285 -13.51 -8.86 7.03
N GLY A 286 -13.41 -8.80 5.69
CA GLY A 286 -14.38 -8.13 4.83
C GLY A 286 -15.81 -8.70 4.93
N LYS A 287 -16.79 -7.94 4.42
CA LYS A 287 -18.19 -8.36 4.46
C LYS A 287 -18.39 -9.74 3.82
N TYR A 288 -19.08 -10.63 4.55
CA TYR A 288 -19.34 -12.04 4.19
C TYR A 288 -18.13 -13.00 4.26
N THR A 289 -16.96 -12.60 4.77
CA THR A 289 -15.90 -13.57 5.08
C THR A 289 -16.24 -14.41 6.32
N PRO A 290 -15.57 -15.56 6.53
CA PRO A 290 -15.78 -16.38 7.73
C PRO A 290 -15.60 -15.62 9.05
N GLN A 291 -14.58 -14.74 9.18
CA GLN A 291 -14.37 -13.92 10.38
C GLN A 291 -15.53 -12.92 10.60
N TYR A 292 -15.96 -12.21 9.55
CA TYR A 292 -17.09 -11.28 9.62
C TYR A 292 -18.41 -11.97 10.00
N LEU A 293 -18.69 -13.14 9.40
CA LEU A 293 -19.90 -13.91 9.66
C LEU A 293 -19.90 -14.53 11.06
N TRP A 294 -18.76 -15.06 11.50
CA TRP A 294 -18.59 -15.57 12.86
C TRP A 294 -18.78 -14.47 13.90
N LEU A 295 -18.08 -13.33 13.77
CA LEU A 295 -18.17 -12.22 14.73
C LEU A 295 -19.59 -11.64 14.81
N GLY A 296 -20.26 -11.49 13.65
CA GLY A 296 -21.64 -11.03 13.57
C GLY A 296 -22.69 -12.00 14.14
N ALA A 297 -22.30 -13.25 14.43
CA ALA A 297 -23.07 -14.23 15.18
C ALA A 297 -22.62 -14.32 16.65
N GLU A 298 -21.32 -14.20 16.93
CA GLU A 298 -20.70 -14.24 18.26
C GLU A 298 -21.22 -13.13 19.17
N PHE A 299 -21.29 -11.89 18.68
CA PHE A 299 -21.88 -10.78 19.44
C PHE A 299 -23.35 -11.01 19.85
N ARG A 300 -24.06 -11.96 19.23
CA ARG A 300 -25.44 -12.33 19.60
C ARG A 300 -25.50 -13.40 20.69
N LYS A 301 -24.37 -14.02 21.03
CA LYS A 301 -24.23 -15.00 22.12
C LYS A 301 -23.79 -14.34 23.43
N VAL A 302 -23.21 -13.14 23.38
CA VAL A 302 -22.73 -12.41 24.56
C VAL A 302 -23.91 -12.11 25.48
N ASN A 303 -23.92 -12.74 26.65
CA ASN A 303 -24.89 -12.45 27.70
C ASN A 303 -24.23 -11.60 28.79
N ARG A 304 -24.53 -10.29 28.83
CA ARG A 304 -23.92 -9.37 29.81
C ARG A 304 -24.41 -9.59 31.26
N GLU A 305 -25.44 -10.41 31.47
CA GLU A 305 -25.85 -10.88 32.81
C GLU A 305 -25.02 -12.07 33.31
N GLU A 306 -24.31 -12.77 32.41
CA GLU A 306 -23.38 -13.86 32.72
C GLU A 306 -21.93 -13.35 32.71
N THR A 307 -21.55 -12.61 31.67
CA THR A 307 -20.22 -12.02 31.44
C THR A 307 -20.34 -10.52 31.19
N PRO A 308 -20.40 -9.69 32.25
CA PRO A 308 -20.58 -8.25 32.12
C PRO A 308 -19.38 -7.55 31.46
N TRP A 309 -18.19 -8.13 31.47
CA TRP A 309 -17.02 -7.60 30.76
C TRP A 309 -16.91 -8.19 29.35
N LEU A 310 -17.06 -7.36 28.33
CA LEU A 310 -16.87 -7.69 26.92
C LEU A 310 -15.55 -7.09 26.43
N ILE A 311 -14.55 -7.96 26.27
CA ILE A 311 -13.17 -7.63 25.89
C ILE A 311 -12.93 -8.07 24.44
N VAL A 312 -12.27 -7.23 23.64
CA VAL A 312 -11.78 -7.60 22.30
C VAL A 312 -10.25 -7.52 22.25
N LEU A 313 -9.62 -8.54 21.67
CA LEU A 313 -8.21 -8.54 21.30
C LEU A 313 -8.08 -8.43 19.77
N VAL A 314 -7.25 -7.49 19.32
CA VAL A 314 -6.73 -7.35 17.96
C VAL A 314 -5.20 -7.23 18.07
N HIS A 315 -4.47 -7.33 16.96
CA HIS A 315 -3.06 -6.92 16.95
C HIS A 315 -2.95 -5.45 16.52
N SER A 316 -3.34 -5.12 15.28
CA SER A 316 -3.25 -3.75 14.75
C SER A 316 -4.32 -2.83 15.37
N PRO A 317 -3.95 -1.70 16.02
CA PRO A 317 -4.88 -0.82 16.73
C PRO A 317 -5.81 -0.02 15.80
N PHE A 318 -7.07 0.14 16.23
CA PHE A 318 -8.07 0.96 15.52
C PHE A 318 -7.89 2.47 15.77
N TYR A 319 -7.33 2.83 16.93
CA TYR A 319 -6.99 4.19 17.31
C TYR A 319 -5.53 4.20 17.77
N ASN A 320 -4.73 5.03 17.10
CA ASN A 320 -3.29 5.15 17.29
C ASN A 320 -2.89 6.59 16.93
N SER A 321 -2.19 7.30 17.81
CA SER A 321 -1.64 8.64 17.55
C SER A 321 -0.12 8.66 17.31
N TYR A 322 0.55 7.51 17.44
CA TYR A 322 1.95 7.35 17.06
C TYR A 322 2.11 7.35 15.54
N LYS A 323 3.26 7.84 15.05
CA LYS A 323 3.61 7.83 13.62
C LYS A 323 3.77 6.40 13.06
N TYR A 324 4.24 5.48 13.89
CA TYR A 324 4.44 4.08 13.52
C TYR A 324 3.07 3.38 13.49
N HIS A 325 2.80 2.66 12.40
CA HIS A 325 1.51 2.01 12.10
C HIS A 325 0.27 2.92 12.21
N TYR A 326 0.44 4.22 11.92
CA TYR A 326 -0.65 5.20 11.93
C TYR A 326 -1.73 4.83 10.90
N MET A 327 -2.99 4.78 11.34
CA MET A 327 -4.18 4.45 10.51
C MET A 327 -4.20 3.06 9.84
N GLU A 328 -3.34 2.11 10.20
CA GLU A 328 -3.35 0.77 9.57
C GLU A 328 -4.63 -0.03 9.91
N GLY A 329 -5.07 0.02 11.17
CA GLY A 329 -6.31 -0.62 11.63
C GLY A 329 -7.61 -0.03 11.08
N GLU A 330 -7.58 1.09 10.34
CA GLU A 330 -8.77 1.77 9.77
C GLU A 330 -9.68 0.82 8.97
N THR A 331 -9.07 -0.09 8.21
CA THR A 331 -9.80 -1.01 7.33
C THR A 331 -10.67 -1.99 8.12
N MET A 332 -10.24 -2.41 9.31
CA MET A 332 -11.05 -3.22 10.23
C MET A 332 -11.96 -2.33 11.10
N ARG A 333 -11.50 -1.14 11.53
CA ARG A 333 -12.32 -0.18 12.30
C ARG A 333 -13.64 0.13 11.58
N VAL A 334 -13.58 0.52 10.31
CA VAL A 334 -14.77 0.87 9.50
C VAL A 334 -15.79 -0.28 9.40
N LEU A 335 -15.37 -1.53 9.58
CA LEU A 335 -16.26 -2.71 9.55
C LEU A 335 -16.79 -3.11 10.92
N PHE A 336 -15.99 -3.01 11.99
CA PHE A 336 -16.32 -3.58 13.30
C PHE A 336 -16.57 -2.56 14.43
N GLU A 337 -16.05 -1.32 14.36
CA GLU A 337 -16.38 -0.27 15.34
C GLU A 337 -17.90 -0.02 15.46
N PRO A 338 -18.71 0.05 14.37
CA PRO A 338 -20.16 0.18 14.50
C PRO A 338 -20.82 -0.99 15.24
N TRP A 339 -20.18 -2.16 15.31
CA TRP A 339 -20.63 -3.28 16.13
C TRP A 339 -20.13 -3.16 17.57
N PHE A 340 -18.88 -2.73 17.78
CA PHE A 340 -18.31 -2.55 19.12
C PHE A 340 -19.13 -1.52 19.93
N VAL A 341 -19.49 -0.39 19.31
CA VAL A 341 -20.40 0.62 19.86
C VAL A 341 -21.80 0.05 20.12
N LYS A 342 -22.36 -0.72 19.17
CA LYS A 342 -23.71 -1.30 19.28
C LYS A 342 -23.83 -2.31 20.43
N TYR A 343 -22.85 -3.19 20.59
CA TYR A 343 -22.83 -4.21 21.65
C TYR A 343 -22.14 -3.73 22.93
N LYS A 344 -21.73 -2.46 22.98
CA LYS A 344 -21.07 -1.81 24.13
C LYS A 344 -19.86 -2.60 24.63
N VAL A 345 -18.94 -2.92 23.72
CA VAL A 345 -17.62 -3.48 24.08
C VAL A 345 -16.99 -2.54 25.11
N ASP A 346 -16.45 -3.07 26.20
CA ASP A 346 -15.95 -2.23 27.28
C ASP A 346 -14.55 -1.70 26.98
N ILE A 347 -13.72 -2.57 26.42
CA ILE A 347 -12.30 -2.34 26.13
C ILE A 347 -11.80 -3.17 24.94
N VAL A 348 -10.92 -2.58 24.14
CA VAL A 348 -10.20 -3.23 23.04
C VAL A 348 -8.71 -3.11 23.31
N PHE A 349 -7.99 -4.23 23.29
CA PHE A 349 -6.52 -4.27 23.41
C PHE A 349 -5.85 -4.54 22.07
N ALA A 350 -4.72 -3.88 21.84
CA ALA A 350 -3.92 -3.96 20.61
C ALA A 350 -2.41 -3.96 20.93
N GLY A 351 -1.62 -4.59 20.05
CA GLY A 351 -0.15 -4.56 20.04
C GLY A 351 0.35 -3.65 18.92
N HIS A 352 1.28 -4.14 18.11
CA HIS A 352 1.75 -3.62 16.81
C HIS A 352 2.60 -2.35 16.91
N VAL A 353 2.16 -1.37 17.69
CA VAL A 353 2.90 -0.15 17.98
C VAL A 353 3.76 -0.40 19.22
N HIS A 354 5.07 -0.22 19.10
CA HIS A 354 6.05 -0.36 20.19
C HIS A 354 6.00 0.79 21.22
N ALA A 355 4.80 1.10 21.70
CA ALA A 355 4.50 2.11 22.72
C ALA A 355 3.13 1.86 23.40
N TYR A 356 2.97 2.39 24.62
CA TYR A 356 1.68 2.42 25.32
C TYR A 356 0.81 3.60 24.86
N GLU A 357 -0.47 3.34 24.54
CA GLU A 357 -1.48 4.38 24.33
C GLU A 357 -2.81 4.00 24.99
N ARG A 358 -3.54 4.98 25.54
CA ARG A 358 -4.93 4.82 26.00
C ARG A 358 -5.79 5.97 25.50
N SER A 359 -6.84 5.62 24.75
CA SER A 359 -7.87 6.55 24.30
C SER A 359 -8.89 6.90 25.39
N GLU A 360 -9.70 7.93 25.12
CA GLU A 360 -10.98 8.13 25.78
C GLU A 360 -12.07 7.28 25.09
N ARG A 361 -13.27 7.16 25.68
CA ARG A 361 -14.40 6.47 25.01
C ARG A 361 -14.90 7.30 23.84
N ILE A 362 -14.43 6.97 22.63
CA ILE A 362 -14.71 7.68 21.38
C ILE A 362 -15.22 6.73 20.30
N SER A 363 -16.10 7.23 19.42
CA SER A 363 -16.49 6.53 18.19
C SER A 363 -16.41 7.43 16.96
N ASN A 364 -16.09 6.82 15.81
CA ASN A 364 -16.06 7.44 14.50
C ASN A 364 -16.85 6.59 13.47
N SER A 365 -17.98 6.07 13.93
CA SER A 365 -18.92 5.23 13.17
C SER A 365 -20.09 6.01 12.52
N ALA A 366 -20.16 7.33 12.72
CA ALA A 366 -21.21 8.18 12.14
C ALA A 366 -21.01 8.45 10.64
N TYR A 367 -19.76 8.40 10.16
CA TYR A 367 -19.39 8.79 8.80
C TYR A 367 -20.14 7.98 7.71
N ASN A 368 -20.95 8.68 6.91
CA ASN A 368 -21.76 8.09 5.82
C ASN A 368 -21.32 8.55 4.42
N ILE A 369 -20.04 8.97 4.29
CA ILE A 369 -19.43 9.61 3.12
C ILE A 369 -19.90 11.05 2.85
N VAL A 370 -21.18 11.39 3.10
CA VAL A 370 -21.77 12.69 2.68
C VAL A 370 -22.09 13.65 3.83
N ASN A 371 -22.18 13.18 5.07
CA ASN A 371 -22.44 14.00 6.26
C ASN A 371 -21.22 14.78 6.77
N GLY A 372 -20.00 14.32 6.47
CA GLY A 372 -18.76 14.90 7.01
C GLY A 372 -18.50 14.57 8.48
N GLU A 373 -19.29 13.67 9.08
CA GLU A 373 -19.17 13.24 10.49
C GLU A 373 -18.05 12.20 10.64
N CYS A 374 -16.82 12.59 10.28
CA CYS A 374 -15.62 11.75 10.26
C CYS A 374 -14.59 12.08 11.36
N THR A 375 -14.97 12.94 12.32
CA THR A 375 -14.17 13.24 13.52
C THR A 375 -14.63 12.32 14.64
N PRO A 376 -13.73 11.63 15.37
CA PRO A 376 -14.11 10.85 16.54
C PRO A 376 -14.79 11.73 17.59
N VAL A 377 -15.94 11.28 18.10
CA VAL A 377 -16.72 11.98 19.13
C VAL A 377 -16.79 11.17 20.41
N ASN A 378 -16.89 11.84 21.56
CA ASN A 378 -17.07 11.19 22.85
C ASN A 378 -18.39 10.40 22.88
N ASP A 379 -18.30 9.09 23.07
CA ASP A 379 -19.42 8.16 23.01
C ASP A 379 -19.32 7.14 24.14
N GLN A 380 -20.21 7.24 25.13
CA GLN A 380 -20.24 6.33 26.28
C GLN A 380 -20.71 4.90 25.94
N SER A 381 -21.07 4.63 24.68
CA SER A 381 -21.31 3.28 24.16
C SER A 381 -20.07 2.66 23.52
N ALA A 382 -19.04 3.46 23.23
CA ALA A 382 -17.80 3.00 22.62
C ALA A 382 -16.84 2.38 23.67
N PRO A 383 -16.01 1.40 23.27
CA PRO A 383 -14.93 0.90 24.12
C PRO A 383 -13.88 1.96 24.41
N VAL A 384 -13.06 1.69 25.43
CA VAL A 384 -11.71 2.27 25.51
C VAL A 384 -10.80 1.42 24.63
N TYR A 385 -10.05 2.04 23.71
CA TYR A 385 -8.95 1.39 22.99
C TYR A 385 -7.64 1.60 23.75
N ILE A 386 -6.89 0.51 23.98
CA ILE A 386 -5.57 0.52 24.61
C ILE A 386 -4.57 -0.21 23.72
N THR A 387 -3.44 0.44 23.45
CA THR A 387 -2.28 -0.12 22.75
C THR A 387 -1.21 -0.45 23.80
N ILE A 388 -0.67 -1.66 23.75
CA ILE A 388 0.24 -2.25 24.76
C ILE A 388 1.30 -3.16 24.08
N GLY A 389 1.76 -2.74 22.90
CA GLY A 389 2.80 -3.43 22.12
C GLY A 389 4.22 -3.08 22.56
N ASP A 390 4.44 -2.61 23.79
CA ASP A 390 5.75 -2.11 24.25
C ASP A 390 6.57 -3.14 25.04
N ALA A 391 6.17 -4.42 25.07
CA ALA A 391 6.68 -5.37 26.05
C ALA A 391 8.15 -5.79 25.89
N GLY A 392 8.80 -5.58 24.75
CA GLY A 392 10.23 -5.86 24.65
C GLY A 392 10.90 -5.33 23.40
N VAL A 393 10.33 -5.62 22.23
CA VAL A 393 10.95 -5.27 20.95
C VAL A 393 10.88 -3.77 20.68
N ILE A 394 12.06 -3.16 20.50
CA ILE A 394 12.21 -1.90 19.77
C ILE A 394 12.63 -2.29 18.35
N SER A 395 11.71 -2.21 17.39
CA SER A 395 12.13 -2.21 15.98
C SER A 395 12.92 -0.93 15.68
N PRO A 396 14.06 -1.00 14.97
CA PRO A 396 14.85 0.18 14.60
C PRO A 396 14.07 1.22 13.80
N ARG A 397 14.54 2.47 13.81
CA ARG A 397 14.37 3.31 12.62
C ARG A 397 15.24 2.71 11.51
N GLU A 398 14.67 2.48 10.32
CA GLU A 398 15.45 2.14 9.11
C GLU A 398 16.52 3.20 8.73
N GLU A 399 16.47 4.38 9.36
CA GLU A 399 17.38 5.50 9.15
C GLU A 399 18.68 5.40 9.98
N ASP A 400 18.68 4.75 11.15
CA ASP A 400 19.81 4.83 12.11
C ASP A 400 20.81 3.64 12.03
N LEU A 401 20.39 2.42 11.69
CA LEU A 401 21.28 1.24 11.62
C LEU A 401 22.39 1.30 10.55
N LYS A 402 22.25 2.16 9.54
CA LYS A 402 23.19 2.25 8.41
C LYS A 402 24.56 2.85 8.74
N TYR A 403 24.81 3.20 10.01
CA TYR A 403 26.02 3.91 10.44
C TYR A 403 27.07 3.11 11.23
N GLN A 404 26.86 1.82 11.55
CA GLN A 404 27.86 1.07 12.34
C GLN A 404 28.44 -0.23 11.76
N ASN A 405 27.75 -0.99 10.91
CA ASN A 405 28.36 -2.18 10.29
C ASN A 405 28.07 -2.29 8.78
N GLY A 406 29.09 -2.69 8.03
CA GLY A 406 29.00 -3.00 6.61
C GLY A 406 28.91 -4.51 6.34
N GLU A 407 28.79 -4.83 5.06
CA GLU A 407 28.81 -6.19 4.48
C GLU A 407 27.57 -7.08 4.69
N ASN A 408 26.70 -7.06 3.68
CA ASN A 408 26.23 -8.24 2.95
C ASN A 408 25.88 -9.52 3.75
N LYS A 409 24.57 -9.74 3.92
CA LYS A 409 23.90 -10.80 3.14
C LYS A 409 22.38 -10.63 3.04
N LYS A 410 21.86 -10.99 1.87
CA LYS A 410 20.47 -11.43 1.66
C LYS A 410 20.43 -12.96 1.68
N GLU A 411 19.19 -13.47 1.70
CA GLU A 411 18.71 -14.86 1.68
C GLU A 411 18.24 -15.32 3.08
N ASP A 412 16.94 -15.48 3.31
CA ASP A 412 15.79 -15.34 2.39
C ASP A 412 14.50 -15.19 3.24
N LEU A 413 13.41 -14.56 2.76
CA LEU A 413 12.09 -14.60 3.45
C LEU A 413 11.18 -13.34 3.24
N SER A 414 9.86 -13.46 2.97
CA SER A 414 8.91 -12.31 3.09
C SER A 414 7.89 -12.06 1.96
N SER A 415 6.81 -12.84 1.78
CA SER A 415 5.67 -12.50 0.89
C SER A 415 4.25 -13.26 1.33
N ASP A 416 2.09 -12.55 1.91
CA ASP A 416 0.68 -12.88 2.34
C ASP A 416 -0.31 -13.58 1.33
N PRO A 417 -1.24 -14.44 1.81
CA PRO A 417 -2.27 -15.14 0.99
C PRO A 417 -3.25 -14.28 0.15
N GLU A 418 -3.19 -12.93 0.20
CA GLU A 418 -4.04 -11.98 -0.56
C GLU A 418 -4.32 -12.44 -2.00
N LEU A 419 -3.29 -12.98 -2.68
CA LEU A 419 -3.34 -13.42 -4.09
C LEU A 419 -4.45 -14.43 -4.39
N PHE A 420 -4.89 -15.25 -3.42
CA PHE A 420 -5.92 -16.27 -3.63
C PHE A 420 -7.36 -15.73 -3.49
N SER A 421 -7.55 -14.64 -2.74
CA SER A 421 -8.88 -14.13 -2.36
C SER A 421 -9.58 -13.31 -3.46
N CYS A 422 -8.83 -12.51 -4.22
CA CYS A 422 -9.35 -11.52 -5.16
C CYS A 422 -10.03 -12.09 -6.42
N LEU A 423 -10.20 -13.41 -6.55
CA LEU A 423 -10.42 -14.07 -7.84
C LEU A 423 -11.75 -14.84 -7.99
N LEU A 424 -12.65 -14.81 -6.99
CA LEU A 424 -13.81 -15.72 -6.92
C LEU A 424 -15.13 -15.13 -6.38
N GLN A 425 -15.59 -13.94 -6.84
CA GLN A 425 -17.00 -13.55 -6.66
C GLN A 425 -17.66 -12.93 -7.92
N PRO A 426 -18.94 -13.28 -8.24
CA PRO A 426 -19.68 -12.79 -9.40
C PRO A 426 -20.56 -11.56 -9.10
N SER A 427 -21.10 -10.93 -10.16
CA SER A 427 -22.04 -9.80 -10.03
C SER A 427 -23.39 -10.20 -9.41
N PRO A 428 -23.89 -9.48 -8.39
CA PRO A 428 -25.30 -9.50 -7.99
C PRO A 428 -26.22 -8.97 -9.11
N ARG A 429 -27.54 -9.18 -8.96
CA ARG A 429 -28.57 -8.62 -9.86
C ARG A 429 -28.96 -7.18 -9.51
N ASP A 430 -28.73 -6.74 -8.28
CA ASP A 430 -29.34 -5.54 -7.70
C ASP A 430 -28.42 -4.32 -7.80
N SER A 431 -28.05 -3.94 -9.03
CA SER A 431 -27.29 -2.71 -9.28
C SER A 431 -28.15 -1.46 -9.11
N ASP A 432 -27.70 -0.51 -8.29
CA ASP A 432 -28.44 0.71 -7.92
C ASP A 432 -29.07 1.48 -9.12
N PRO A 433 -30.40 1.73 -9.09
CA PRO A 433 -31.07 2.58 -10.07
C PRO A 433 -30.52 4.00 -10.16
N ASN A 434 -29.92 4.56 -9.10
CA ASN A 434 -29.34 5.91 -9.11
C ASN A 434 -27.96 5.94 -9.79
N TYR A 435 -27.13 4.90 -9.66
CA TYR A 435 -25.93 4.72 -10.50
C TYR A 435 -26.32 4.68 -12.00
N ILE A 436 -27.39 3.98 -12.34
CA ILE A 436 -27.97 3.99 -13.70
C ILE A 436 -28.55 5.38 -14.04
N GLY A 437 -29.19 6.05 -13.08
CA GLY A 437 -29.82 7.36 -13.20
C GLY A 437 -28.83 8.49 -13.46
N ILE A 438 -27.76 8.58 -12.68
CA ILE A 438 -26.64 9.53 -12.85
C ILE A 438 -25.96 9.27 -14.19
N ARG A 439 -25.68 8.01 -14.54
CA ARG A 439 -25.13 7.64 -15.86
C ARG A 439 -26.06 8.06 -17.01
N ARG A 440 -27.38 7.98 -16.85
CA ARG A 440 -28.37 8.47 -17.82
C ARG A 440 -28.48 10.00 -17.85
N LEU A 441 -28.40 10.69 -16.71
CA LEU A 441 -28.46 12.15 -16.59
C LEU A 441 -27.24 12.82 -17.27
N LEU A 442 -26.05 12.25 -17.05
CA LEU A 442 -24.81 12.66 -17.73
C LEU A 442 -24.87 12.41 -19.25
N LEU A 443 -25.54 11.34 -19.69
CA LEU A 443 -25.80 11.09 -21.11
C LEU A 443 -26.90 12.00 -21.70
N TYR A 444 -27.86 12.45 -20.89
CA TYR A 444 -28.91 13.39 -21.30
C TYR A 444 -28.34 14.81 -21.53
N ARG A 445 -27.57 15.35 -20.58
CA ARG A 445 -26.92 16.67 -20.74
C ARG A 445 -25.91 16.73 -21.90
N LYS A 446 -25.39 15.57 -22.34
CA LYS A 446 -24.58 15.43 -23.56
C LYS A 446 -25.33 15.79 -24.85
N ALA A 447 -26.67 15.81 -24.83
CA ALA A 447 -27.50 16.12 -26.00
C ALA A 447 -27.56 17.62 -26.32
N GLU A 448 -27.67 18.50 -25.33
CA GLU A 448 -27.85 19.95 -25.55
C GLU A 448 -26.60 20.61 -26.18
N ALA A 449 -25.40 20.21 -25.73
CA ALA A 449 -24.14 20.57 -26.39
C ALA A 449 -24.07 20.11 -27.87
N GLY A 450 -24.78 19.03 -28.20
CA GLY A 450 -24.96 18.54 -29.57
C GLY A 450 -25.96 19.37 -30.40
N VAL A 451 -26.93 20.04 -29.78
CA VAL A 451 -27.89 20.93 -30.47
C VAL A 451 -27.21 22.23 -30.89
N LEU A 452 -26.38 22.82 -30.04
CA LEU A 452 -25.59 24.01 -30.37
C LEU A 452 -24.65 23.75 -31.56
N ARG A 453 -23.82 22.69 -31.50
CA ARG A 453 -22.93 22.31 -32.61
C ARG A 453 -23.66 22.01 -33.92
N ARG A 454 -24.94 21.60 -33.88
CA ARG A 454 -25.76 21.37 -35.09
C ARG A 454 -26.27 22.65 -35.77
N LYS A 455 -26.20 23.82 -35.10
CA LYS A 455 -26.44 25.11 -35.77
C LYS A 455 -25.18 25.57 -36.51
N ASP A 456 -24.03 25.60 -35.85
CA ASP A 456 -22.76 26.04 -36.45
C ASP A 456 -22.37 25.20 -37.68
N TRP A 457 -22.58 23.89 -37.62
CA TRP A 457 -22.27 22.97 -38.72
C TRP A 457 -23.17 23.11 -39.97
N ARG A 458 -24.21 23.98 -39.95
CA ARG A 458 -24.96 24.31 -41.17
C ARG A 458 -24.33 25.43 -42.01
N CYS A 459 -23.36 26.18 -41.48
CA CYS A 459 -22.81 27.35 -42.17
C CYS A 459 -21.68 27.03 -43.16
N ASN A 460 -20.92 25.94 -42.97
CA ASN A 460 -19.63 25.73 -43.67
C ASN A 460 -19.64 24.70 -44.82
N GLY A 461 -20.81 24.29 -45.30
CA GLY A 461 -21.06 24.03 -46.73
C GLY A 461 -20.31 22.92 -47.49
N ARG A 462 -19.48 22.06 -46.89
CA ARG A 462 -18.81 20.93 -47.60
C ARG A 462 -18.91 19.60 -46.82
N GLY A 463 -19.06 18.51 -47.58
CA GLY A 463 -19.56 17.22 -47.08
C GLY A 463 -18.52 16.20 -46.59
N TYR A 464 -19.05 15.08 -46.08
CA TYR A 464 -18.31 13.93 -45.52
C TYR A 464 -17.92 12.89 -46.61
N VAL A 465 -17.30 11.77 -46.19
CA VAL A 465 -16.77 10.61 -46.98
C VAL A 465 -15.26 10.78 -47.30
N ALA A 466 -14.34 9.89 -46.88
CA ALA A 466 -14.48 8.67 -46.07
C ALA A 466 -13.23 8.34 -45.22
N TYR A 467 -13.46 7.72 -44.06
CA TYR A 467 -12.59 6.64 -43.59
C TYR A 467 -13.38 5.60 -42.80
N ARG A 468 -13.82 4.53 -43.49
CA ARG A 468 -14.52 3.38 -42.90
C ARG A 468 -14.33 2.16 -43.81
N ASN A 469 -13.16 1.50 -43.73
CA ASN A 469 -12.93 0.14 -44.26
C ASN A 469 -11.54 -0.44 -43.87
N TYR A 470 -11.34 -0.70 -42.58
CA TYR A 470 -10.39 -1.67 -42.02
C TYR A 470 -10.90 -1.92 -40.58
N ILE A 471 -11.23 -3.12 -40.10
CA ILE A 471 -10.94 -4.50 -40.52
C ILE A 471 -12.25 -5.36 -40.47
N ASN A 472 -12.23 -6.53 -41.13
CA ASN A 472 -13.19 -7.66 -41.08
C ASN A 472 -14.57 -7.54 -41.78
N ARG A 473 -14.64 -8.20 -42.95
CA ARG A 473 -15.72 -9.15 -43.29
C ARG A 473 -15.07 -10.45 -43.80
N PRO A 474 -15.51 -11.64 -43.35
CA PRO A 474 -15.39 -12.86 -44.13
C PRO A 474 -16.41 -12.89 -45.28
N LYS A 475 -15.97 -13.48 -46.40
CA LYS A 475 -16.69 -13.95 -47.62
C LYS A 475 -18.20 -13.67 -47.81
N ASN A 476 -18.48 -13.18 -49.03
CA ASN A 476 -19.49 -13.63 -50.02
C ASN A 476 -20.94 -13.94 -49.55
N GLY A 477 -21.98 -13.45 -50.23
CA GLY A 477 -21.97 -12.70 -51.49
C GLY A 477 -23.33 -12.08 -51.85
N ASP A 478 -23.57 -11.95 -53.15
CA ASP A 478 -24.84 -11.61 -53.81
C ASP A 478 -25.50 -10.30 -53.41
N SER A 479 -24.92 -9.22 -53.95
CA SER A 479 -25.71 -8.07 -54.38
C SER A 479 -26.62 -8.44 -55.55
N LEU A 480 -27.91 -8.09 -55.47
CA LEU A 480 -28.54 -7.18 -56.44
C LEU A 480 -29.91 -6.72 -55.94
N GLN A 481 -30.36 -5.56 -56.43
CA GLN A 481 -31.72 -5.06 -56.21
C GLN A 481 -32.68 -5.60 -57.28
N THR A 482 -33.99 -5.44 -57.05
CA THR A 482 -35.08 -5.49 -58.05
C THR A 482 -35.34 -6.87 -58.70
N PRO A 483 -36.54 -7.13 -59.24
CA PRO A 483 -37.61 -6.18 -59.61
C PRO A 483 -38.94 -6.34 -58.86
N SER A 484 -39.81 -5.36 -59.07
CA SER A 484 -41.26 -5.51 -58.94
C SER A 484 -41.80 -6.50 -59.98
N ALA A 485 -42.54 -7.51 -59.52
CA ALA A 485 -43.76 -8.15 -60.06
C ALA A 485 -44.09 -8.14 -61.58
N PRO A 486 -44.89 -9.11 -62.10
CA PRO A 486 -45.24 -10.45 -61.55
C PRO A 486 -45.30 -11.61 -62.60
N SER A 487 -44.97 -12.85 -62.21
CA SER A 487 -45.60 -14.07 -62.75
C SER A 487 -45.23 -15.37 -61.99
N THR A 488 -46.24 -16.20 -61.74
CA THR A 488 -46.17 -17.65 -61.41
C THR A 488 -46.32 -18.48 -62.70
N PRO A 489 -46.15 -19.82 -62.70
CA PRO A 489 -45.40 -20.72 -61.79
C PRO A 489 -44.39 -21.62 -62.56
N GLY A 490 -43.66 -22.54 -61.88
CA GLY A 490 -42.83 -23.54 -62.60
C GLY A 490 -42.16 -24.62 -61.73
N ASN A 491 -42.44 -25.89 -62.01
CA ASN A 491 -41.98 -27.07 -61.25
C ASN A 491 -40.50 -27.49 -61.46
N SER A 492 -39.91 -28.06 -60.39
CA SER A 492 -38.97 -29.20 -60.40
C SER A 492 -37.58 -29.03 -61.07
N GLY A 493 -36.66 -30.00 -60.90
CA GLY A 493 -35.53 -30.06 -61.84
C GLY A 493 -34.30 -30.95 -61.64
N ARG A 494 -34.00 -31.50 -60.44
CA ARG A 494 -32.99 -32.56 -60.18
C ARG A 494 -31.52 -32.43 -60.72
N TRP A 495 -30.58 -32.57 -59.77
CA TRP A 495 -29.41 -33.49 -59.79
C TRP A 495 -28.21 -33.32 -60.77
N VAL A 496 -27.04 -33.19 -60.11
CA VAL A 496 -25.76 -33.89 -60.35
C VAL A 496 -24.69 -33.28 -61.27
N SER A 497 -23.45 -33.58 -60.86
CA SER A 497 -22.13 -33.10 -61.29
C SER A 497 -21.50 -33.92 -62.42
N THR A 498 -20.47 -33.36 -63.06
CA THR A 498 -19.16 -34.06 -63.20
C THR A 498 -17.96 -33.13 -63.47
N SER A 499 -16.79 -33.58 -63.00
CA SER A 499 -15.39 -33.37 -63.48
C SER A 499 -14.96 -32.15 -64.31
N SER A 500 -13.87 -31.49 -63.85
CA SER A 500 -12.92 -30.70 -64.67
C SER A 500 -12.16 -31.57 -65.69
N PRO A 501 -11.53 -30.95 -66.72
CA PRO A 501 -10.06 -31.05 -66.82
C PRO A 501 -9.30 -29.84 -67.44
N LEU A 502 -8.02 -29.72 -67.06
CA LEU A 502 -6.81 -29.32 -67.83
C LEU A 502 -6.76 -28.02 -68.71
N SER A 503 -5.81 -27.13 -68.35
CA SER A 503 -4.65 -26.52 -69.09
C SER A 503 -4.42 -26.81 -70.60
N PRO A 504 -3.45 -26.16 -71.35
CA PRO A 504 -2.28 -25.31 -70.97
C PRO A 504 -1.94 -24.10 -71.93
N PHE A 505 -0.69 -23.59 -71.89
CA PHE A 505 0.04 -22.68 -72.84
C PHE A 505 -0.26 -21.15 -72.81
N PHE A 506 0.69 -20.20 -73.01
CA PHE A 506 2.18 -20.15 -72.84
C PHE A 506 2.68 -18.68 -72.87
N ASP A 507 4.01 -18.47 -73.02
CA ASP A 507 4.75 -17.21 -73.33
C ASP A 507 4.82 -16.10 -72.25
N ALA A 508 5.86 -15.24 -72.20
CA ALA A 508 7.29 -15.35 -72.54
C ALA A 508 8.06 -14.13 -71.96
N ASP A 509 9.38 -14.28 -71.69
CA ASP A 509 10.43 -13.23 -71.61
C ASP A 509 10.28 -11.99 -70.69
N SER A 510 11.33 -11.39 -70.11
CA SER A 510 12.76 -11.76 -69.98
C SER A 510 13.41 -11.00 -68.80
N TRP A 511 14.48 -11.56 -68.23
CA TRP A 511 15.73 -10.96 -67.66
C TRP A 511 15.72 -9.59 -66.90
N SER A 512 16.56 -9.32 -65.88
CA SER A 512 17.76 -10.03 -65.37
C SER A 512 18.24 -9.54 -63.97
N THR A 513 19.04 -10.39 -63.30
CA THR A 513 20.15 -10.08 -62.34
C THR A 513 19.87 -9.34 -61.01
N SER A 514 20.53 -9.66 -59.88
CA SER A 514 21.57 -10.67 -59.57
C SER A 514 21.44 -11.16 -58.11
N ARG A 515 21.43 -12.48 -57.85
CA ARG A 515 22.54 -13.32 -57.30
C ARG A 515 22.96 -13.01 -55.84
N ASP A 516 23.39 -13.97 -55.00
CA ASP A 516 23.46 -15.45 -55.01
C ASP A 516 23.85 -15.91 -53.57
N VAL A 517 23.75 -17.17 -53.08
CA VAL A 517 22.91 -18.36 -53.37
C VAL A 517 23.27 -19.47 -52.33
N ARG A 518 22.53 -20.60 -52.28
CA ARG A 518 22.89 -21.90 -51.63
C ARG A 518 22.82 -21.94 -50.07
N SER A 519 22.65 -23.10 -49.41
CA SER A 519 22.53 -24.50 -49.90
C SER A 519 21.81 -25.44 -48.90
N LEU A 520 20.95 -26.33 -49.42
CA LEU A 520 20.53 -27.68 -48.93
C LEU A 520 20.02 -27.86 -47.46
N GLY A 521 19.15 -28.83 -47.15
CA GLY A 521 18.42 -29.77 -48.02
C GLY A 521 17.85 -30.99 -47.25
N GLN A 522 16.92 -31.73 -47.89
CA GLN A 522 16.30 -33.00 -47.43
C GLN A 522 15.41 -32.94 -46.16
N ALA A 523 14.51 -33.89 -45.87
CA ALA A 523 13.59 -34.65 -46.75
C ALA A 523 12.44 -35.31 -45.94
N MET A 524 11.24 -35.32 -46.52
CA MET A 524 10.21 -36.39 -46.63
C MET A 524 10.35 -37.70 -45.79
N SER A 525 9.29 -38.39 -45.32
CA SER A 525 7.83 -38.26 -45.56
C SER A 525 6.93 -39.15 -44.68
N HIS A 526 5.66 -38.72 -44.50
CA HIS A 526 4.40 -39.52 -44.42
C HIS A 526 4.17 -40.56 -43.28
N ARG A 527 3.14 -40.35 -42.44
CA ARG A 527 1.80 -41.02 -42.42
C ARG A 527 1.87 -42.54 -42.17
N THR A 528 1.31 -43.06 -41.06
CA THR A 528 -0.14 -43.23 -40.76
C THR A 528 -0.43 -43.31 -39.23
N SER A 529 -1.66 -43.32 -38.67
CA SER A 529 -3.01 -42.86 -39.09
C SER A 529 -4.05 -42.92 -37.95
N PHE A 530 -5.12 -42.11 -38.04
CA PHE A 530 -6.46 -42.26 -37.42
C PHE A 530 -6.65 -42.45 -35.89
N SER A 531 -7.11 -41.36 -35.25
CA SER A 531 -8.21 -41.25 -34.26
C SER A 531 -8.30 -42.18 -33.04
N SER A 532 -8.29 -41.55 -31.86
CA SER A 532 -9.50 -41.45 -31.02
C SER A 532 -9.48 -40.17 -30.16
N SER A 533 -10.57 -39.88 -29.46
CA SER A 533 -10.85 -38.55 -28.87
C SER A 533 -10.53 -38.43 -27.38
N THR A 534 -9.80 -37.38 -27.02
CA THR A 534 -9.87 -36.74 -25.68
C THR A 534 -9.74 -35.22 -25.84
N SER A 535 -10.36 -34.46 -24.94
CA SER A 535 -10.46 -33.01 -25.02
C SER A 535 -9.34 -32.30 -24.25
N ASP A 536 -8.42 -31.65 -24.96
CA ASP A 536 -7.50 -30.70 -24.34
C ASP A 536 -8.26 -29.42 -23.91
N ILE A 537 -8.27 -29.15 -22.61
CA ILE A 537 -8.85 -27.94 -22.03
C ILE A 537 -7.72 -26.91 -21.88
N GLU A 538 -7.74 -25.85 -22.68
CA GLU A 538 -6.79 -24.74 -22.54
C GLU A 538 -6.97 -24.03 -21.20
N PHE A 539 -5.99 -24.14 -20.30
CA PHE A 539 -5.96 -23.38 -19.06
C PHE A 539 -5.69 -21.89 -19.35
N PRO A 540 -6.57 -20.96 -18.95
CA PRO A 540 -6.42 -19.54 -19.28
C PRO A 540 -5.31 -18.87 -18.45
N ARG A 541 -4.26 -18.41 -19.13
CA ARG A 541 -3.22 -17.55 -18.53
C ARG A 541 -3.85 -16.26 -17.98
N LYS A 542 -3.92 -16.13 -16.65
CA LYS A 542 -4.29 -14.87 -15.99
C LYS A 542 -3.24 -13.80 -16.29
N LYS A 543 -3.61 -12.78 -17.05
CA LYS A 543 -2.82 -11.55 -17.18
C LYS A 543 -3.07 -10.69 -15.94
N GLY A 544 -2.05 -10.50 -15.10
CA GLY A 544 -2.09 -9.44 -14.08
C GLY A 544 -2.24 -8.07 -14.74
N GLU A 545 -2.88 -7.13 -14.05
CA GLU A 545 -3.21 -5.84 -14.67
C GLU A 545 -1.96 -4.98 -14.94
N PRO A 546 -1.96 -4.20 -16.04
CA PRO A 546 -0.85 -3.33 -16.39
C PRO A 546 -0.81 -2.05 -15.54
N ALA A 547 0.39 -1.45 -15.45
CA ALA A 547 0.67 -0.22 -14.69
C ALA A 547 -0.18 1.01 -15.07
N TYR A 548 -0.88 0.96 -16.20
CA TYR A 548 -1.73 2.03 -16.73
C TYR A 548 -3.24 1.77 -16.55
N SER A 549 -3.65 0.74 -15.79
CA SER A 549 -5.05 0.51 -15.41
C SER A 549 -5.52 1.48 -14.31
N PHE A 550 -6.79 1.91 -14.36
CA PHE A 550 -7.40 2.81 -13.36
C PHE A 550 -8.80 2.34 -12.97
N VAL A 551 -9.13 2.44 -11.68
CA VAL A 551 -10.49 2.17 -11.16
C VAL A 551 -11.46 3.25 -11.63
N GLY A 552 -10.98 4.49 -11.71
CA GLY A 552 -11.77 5.65 -12.12
C GLY A 552 -11.21 6.96 -11.58
N MET A 553 -12.08 7.95 -11.47
CA MET A 553 -11.78 9.24 -10.85
C MET A 553 -11.91 9.11 -9.33
N HIS A 554 -10.91 9.62 -8.60
CA HIS A 554 -10.85 9.65 -7.13
C HIS A 554 -11.52 10.91 -6.59
N CYS A 555 -11.15 12.07 -7.12
CA CYS A 555 -11.78 13.36 -6.80
C CYS A 555 -11.64 14.36 -7.94
N ILE A 556 -12.37 15.47 -7.85
CA ILE A 556 -12.30 16.62 -8.77
C ILE A 556 -12.19 17.90 -7.92
N PHE A 557 -11.35 18.84 -8.33
CA PHE A 557 -11.38 20.23 -7.87
C PHE A 557 -11.66 21.13 -9.09
N ASP A 558 -12.80 21.81 -9.10
CA ASP A 558 -13.30 22.65 -10.20
C ASP A 558 -13.48 24.13 -9.79
N GLN A 559 -13.05 24.48 -8.58
CA GLN A 559 -13.23 25.83 -8.01
C GLN A 559 -12.34 26.89 -8.70
N CYS A 560 -11.25 26.47 -9.35
CA CYS A 560 -10.39 27.35 -10.13
C CYS A 560 -11.02 27.63 -11.50
N LYS A 561 -11.18 28.92 -11.84
CA LYS A 561 -11.77 29.37 -13.11
C LYS A 561 -10.73 29.83 -14.14
N ALA A 562 -9.45 29.66 -13.82
CA ALA A 562 -8.31 29.98 -14.66
C ALA A 562 -7.50 28.71 -14.96
N MET A 563 -6.74 28.72 -16.06
CA MET A 563 -5.84 27.61 -16.44
C MET A 563 -4.93 27.22 -15.27
N VAL A 564 -4.93 25.93 -14.91
CA VAL A 564 -3.92 25.37 -14.01
C VAL A 564 -2.65 25.13 -14.79
N THR A 565 -1.57 25.79 -14.37
CA THR A 565 -0.28 25.86 -15.07
C THR A 565 0.72 24.82 -14.59
N VAL A 566 0.61 24.44 -13.31
CA VAL A 566 1.49 23.49 -12.60
C VAL A 566 0.69 22.77 -11.52
N ILE A 567 1.00 21.48 -11.32
CA ILE A 567 0.40 20.62 -10.31
C ILE A 567 1.47 19.65 -9.77
N LYS A 568 1.53 19.46 -8.44
CA LYS A 568 2.49 18.57 -7.76
C LYS A 568 1.90 18.01 -6.45
N PHE A 569 2.20 16.75 -6.14
CA PHE A 569 2.06 16.23 -4.77
C PHE A 569 3.25 16.66 -3.88
N GLY A 570 3.05 16.60 -2.56
CA GLY A 570 4.10 16.82 -1.56
C GLY A 570 5.16 15.71 -1.55
N HIS A 571 6.39 16.03 -1.17
CA HIS A 571 7.46 15.04 -1.06
C HIS A 571 7.14 14.04 0.06
N MET A 572 7.27 12.74 -0.21
CA MET A 572 6.93 11.68 0.76
C MET A 572 5.47 11.74 1.29
N SER A 573 4.57 12.44 0.58
CA SER A 573 3.13 12.48 0.89
C SER A 573 2.31 11.85 -0.24
N SER A 574 1.38 10.96 0.11
CA SER A 574 0.41 10.38 -0.82
C SER A 574 -0.77 11.31 -1.09
N ASP A 575 -1.05 12.24 -0.18
CA ASP A 575 -2.37 12.89 -0.05
C ASP A 575 -2.31 14.42 -0.18
N LEU A 576 -1.17 15.05 0.15
CA LEU A 576 -0.98 16.49 -0.03
C LEU A 576 -0.76 16.82 -1.51
N LEU A 577 -1.66 17.62 -2.08
CA LEU A 577 -1.61 18.09 -3.46
C LEU A 577 -1.61 19.62 -3.49
N ALA A 578 -0.88 20.21 -4.43
CA ALA A 578 -1.00 21.63 -4.72
C ALA A 578 -1.05 21.88 -6.24
N TYR A 579 -1.67 22.99 -6.62
CA TYR A 579 -1.71 23.45 -8.00
C TYR A 579 -1.63 24.99 -8.08
N GLY A 580 -0.83 25.48 -9.03
CA GLY A 580 -0.71 26.90 -9.38
C GLY A 580 -1.55 27.22 -10.61
N ALA A 581 -2.09 28.43 -10.65
CA ALA A 581 -2.95 28.89 -11.74
C ALA A 581 -2.45 30.17 -12.42
N ALA A 582 -3.00 30.43 -13.61
CA ALA A 582 -2.72 31.61 -14.42
C ALA A 582 -3.16 32.93 -13.77
N ASP A 583 -4.07 32.89 -12.78
CA ASP A 583 -4.53 34.06 -12.02
C ASP A 583 -3.57 34.51 -10.90
N GLY A 584 -2.45 33.80 -10.68
CA GLY A 584 -1.51 34.07 -9.59
C GLY A 584 -1.89 33.47 -8.25
N SER A 585 -2.96 32.67 -8.17
CA SER A 585 -3.26 31.85 -7.00
C SER A 585 -2.49 30.52 -7.03
N LEU A 586 -2.18 30.00 -5.84
CA LEU A 586 -1.70 28.64 -5.64
C LEU A 586 -2.56 27.98 -4.56
N THR A 587 -3.25 26.91 -4.95
CA THR A 587 -4.18 26.20 -4.07
C THR A 587 -3.51 24.95 -3.51
N VAL A 588 -3.61 24.74 -2.21
CA VAL A 588 -3.16 23.53 -1.52
C VAL A 588 -4.37 22.77 -1.04
N CYS A 589 -4.48 21.50 -1.42
CA CYS A 589 -5.59 20.61 -1.09
C CYS A 589 -5.11 19.27 -0.53
N THR A 590 -5.98 18.61 0.23
CA THR A 590 -5.83 17.19 0.53
C THR A 590 -6.68 16.35 -0.41
N VAL A 591 -6.11 15.21 -0.82
CA VAL A 591 -6.70 14.19 -1.67
C VAL A 591 -7.23 13.01 -0.83
N SER A 592 -7.00 13.01 0.50
CA SER A 592 -7.75 12.18 1.45
C SER A 592 -9.26 12.40 1.28
N MET A 593 -10.09 11.40 1.57
CA MET A 593 -11.55 11.57 1.55
C MET A 593 -12.04 12.10 2.91
N PRO A 594 -12.85 13.18 2.96
CA PRO A 594 -13.36 13.98 1.85
C PRO A 594 -12.31 14.96 1.27
N PRO A 595 -12.18 15.04 -0.08
CA PRO A 595 -11.17 15.86 -0.73
C PRO A 595 -11.50 17.34 -0.52
N SER A 596 -10.52 18.11 -0.02
CA SER A 596 -10.78 19.47 0.46
C SER A 596 -9.60 20.41 0.24
N ILE A 597 -9.89 21.71 0.09
CA ILE A 597 -8.87 22.75 -0.06
C ILE A 597 -8.45 23.20 1.34
N LEU A 598 -7.16 23.03 1.64
CA LEU A 598 -6.55 23.36 2.93
C LEU A 598 -6.24 24.86 3.03
N LYS A 599 -5.70 25.45 1.95
CA LYS A 599 -5.38 26.89 1.82
C LYS A 599 -5.45 27.34 0.37
N GLN A 600 -5.80 28.61 0.17
CA GLN A 600 -5.56 29.32 -1.09
C GLN A 600 -4.50 30.41 -0.84
N LEU A 601 -3.31 30.22 -1.41
CA LEU A 601 -2.18 31.12 -1.28
C LEU A 601 -2.28 32.17 -2.40
N THR A 602 -2.51 33.43 -2.03
CA THR A 602 -2.74 34.54 -2.96
C THR A 602 -1.69 35.63 -2.76
N GLY A 603 -1.24 36.24 -3.86
CA GLY A 603 -0.27 37.35 -3.81
C GLY A 603 0.68 37.44 -5.00
N HIS A 604 0.83 36.42 -5.84
CA HIS A 604 1.40 36.65 -7.17
C HIS A 604 0.42 37.49 -7.99
N THR A 605 0.96 38.37 -8.84
CA THR A 605 0.14 39.30 -9.67
C THR A 605 -0.02 38.84 -11.12
N LYS A 606 0.55 37.68 -11.46
CA LYS A 606 0.49 37.00 -12.76
C LYS A 606 0.65 35.49 -12.56
N ASP A 607 0.50 34.73 -13.64
CA ASP A 607 0.64 33.28 -13.73
C ASP A 607 1.75 32.72 -12.84
N VAL A 608 1.39 31.75 -11.99
CA VAL A 608 2.39 30.87 -11.36
C VAL A 608 2.94 29.95 -12.45
N THR A 609 4.25 29.90 -12.66
CA THR A 609 4.84 29.08 -13.74
C THR A 609 5.21 27.69 -13.24
N ASP A 610 5.74 27.62 -12.03
CA ASP A 610 6.17 26.41 -11.34
C ASP A 610 6.23 26.69 -9.84
N PHE A 611 6.16 25.65 -9.01
CA PHE A 611 6.39 25.74 -7.57
C PHE A 611 7.03 24.44 -7.08
N ASP A 612 7.57 24.42 -5.86
CA ASP A 612 8.12 23.22 -5.24
C ASP A 612 7.86 23.19 -3.72
N PHE A 613 7.79 21.99 -3.14
CA PHE A 613 7.64 21.79 -1.70
C PHE A 613 9.02 21.69 -1.04
N SER A 614 9.17 22.14 0.21
CA SER A 614 10.33 21.75 1.03
C SER A 614 10.26 20.25 1.35
N ALA A 615 11.39 19.60 1.64
CA ALA A 615 11.42 18.14 1.87
C ALA A 615 10.54 17.68 3.06
N ASN A 616 10.23 18.60 3.99
CA ASN A 616 9.36 18.37 5.14
C ASN A 616 7.90 18.83 4.92
N ASN A 617 7.51 19.24 3.70
CA ASN A 617 6.19 19.79 3.34
C ASN A 617 5.67 20.96 4.19
N GLN A 618 6.51 21.65 4.96
CA GLN A 618 6.05 22.83 5.73
C GLN A 618 5.93 24.09 4.86
N TYR A 619 6.70 24.15 3.77
CA TYR A 619 6.83 25.34 2.92
C TYR A 619 6.62 25.02 1.45
N ILE A 620 6.09 26.00 0.71
CA ILE A 620 6.10 26.03 -0.76
C ILE A 620 6.95 27.21 -1.21
N ALA A 621 7.76 27.01 -2.25
CA ALA A 621 8.41 28.08 -3.00
C ALA A 621 7.83 28.14 -4.42
N SER A 622 7.21 29.26 -4.80
CA SER A 622 6.56 29.46 -6.11
C SER A 622 7.26 30.51 -6.95
N ALA A 623 7.29 30.30 -8.27
CA ALA A 623 7.82 31.20 -9.28
C ALA A 623 6.70 31.74 -10.19
N SER A 624 6.82 32.99 -10.66
CA SER A 624 5.80 33.65 -11.46
C SER A 624 6.35 34.57 -12.57
N ILE A 625 5.49 34.81 -13.56
CA ILE A 625 5.66 35.85 -14.60
C ILE A 625 5.67 37.27 -13.99
N ASP A 626 5.22 37.45 -12.74
CA ASP A 626 5.36 38.71 -12.00
C ASP A 626 6.80 39.06 -11.56
N LYS A 627 7.76 38.20 -11.92
CA LYS A 627 9.21 38.29 -11.62
C LYS A 627 9.60 37.97 -10.18
N THR A 628 8.65 37.61 -9.32
CA THR A 628 8.96 37.24 -7.94
C THR A 628 9.07 35.73 -7.76
N VAL A 629 9.86 35.33 -6.75
CA VAL A 629 9.72 34.04 -6.07
C VAL A 629 9.09 34.31 -4.71
N ARG A 630 8.08 33.52 -4.33
CA ARG A 630 7.40 33.63 -3.03
C ARG A 630 7.58 32.36 -2.23
N VAL A 631 7.88 32.52 -0.94
CA VAL A 631 7.94 31.43 0.04
C VAL A 631 6.73 31.52 0.95
N TRP A 632 6.02 30.41 1.11
CA TRP A 632 4.77 30.32 1.84
C TRP A 632 4.88 29.32 2.99
N ASP A 633 4.28 29.64 4.13
CA ASP A 633 4.02 28.70 5.23
C ASP A 633 2.65 28.04 4.96
N ILE A 634 2.64 26.72 4.74
CA ILE A 634 1.40 26.00 4.39
C ILE A 634 0.41 25.97 5.59
N SER A 635 0.92 25.84 6.81
CA SER A 635 0.07 25.77 8.02
C SER A 635 -0.70 27.07 8.26
N LYS A 636 0.00 28.21 8.14
CA LYS A 636 -0.54 29.55 8.39
C LYS A 636 -1.23 30.12 7.15
N GLY A 637 -0.86 29.69 5.95
CA GLY A 637 -1.36 30.22 4.68
C GLY A 637 -0.74 31.57 4.27
N ILE A 638 0.39 31.96 4.87
CA ILE A 638 0.99 33.29 4.71
C ILE A 638 2.24 33.28 3.82
N CYS A 639 2.45 34.36 3.08
CA CYS A 639 3.70 34.60 2.36
C CYS A 639 4.77 35.07 3.37
N MET A 640 5.73 34.21 3.71
CA MET A 640 6.82 34.54 4.63
C MET A 640 7.90 35.42 3.98
N ARG A 641 8.12 35.27 2.67
CA ARG A 641 9.19 35.96 1.95
C ARG A 641 8.83 36.19 0.49
N VAL A 642 9.13 37.39 0.00
CA VAL A 642 9.13 37.72 -1.43
C VAL A 642 10.56 38.01 -1.85
N ILE A 643 11.01 37.34 -2.90
CA ILE A 643 12.33 37.51 -3.50
C ILE A 643 12.10 38.11 -4.89
N TYR A 644 12.64 39.29 -5.15
CA TYR A 644 12.41 40.04 -6.38
C TYR A 644 13.50 39.74 -7.42
N GLY A 645 13.12 39.18 -8.58
CA GLY A 645 13.99 38.96 -9.72
C GLY A 645 13.87 40.06 -10.77
N VAL A 646 14.89 40.17 -11.64
CA VAL A 646 14.93 41.17 -12.73
C VAL A 646 14.04 40.81 -13.92
N SER A 647 13.75 39.51 -14.11
CA SER A 647 12.98 38.92 -15.20
C SER A 647 11.88 37.99 -14.68
N SER A 648 10.98 37.54 -15.55
CA SER A 648 10.03 36.48 -15.24
C SER A 648 10.74 35.24 -14.73
N GLN A 649 10.22 34.62 -13.66
CA GLN A 649 10.72 33.36 -13.14
C GLN A 649 9.89 32.23 -13.78
N LEU A 650 10.53 31.12 -14.16
CA LEU A 650 9.93 30.12 -15.07
C LEU A 650 9.86 28.72 -14.45
N CYS A 651 10.92 28.28 -13.75
CA CYS A 651 10.94 26.99 -13.05
C CYS A 651 11.69 27.09 -11.73
N ILE A 652 11.37 26.22 -10.76
CA ILE A 652 11.90 26.31 -9.39
C ILE A 652 12.02 24.94 -8.72
N ARG A 653 13.10 24.72 -7.97
CA ARG A 653 13.34 23.50 -7.17
C ARG A 653 14.05 23.79 -5.85
N PHE A 654 13.62 23.14 -4.77
CA PHE A 654 14.45 23.00 -3.57
C PHE A 654 15.63 22.06 -3.85
N HIS A 655 16.79 22.33 -3.25
CA HIS A 655 17.88 21.35 -3.23
C HIS A 655 17.48 20.20 -2.30
N PRO A 656 17.50 18.92 -2.76
CA PRO A 656 16.86 17.80 -2.04
C PRO A 656 17.48 17.54 -0.66
N VAL A 657 18.81 17.58 -0.54
CA VAL A 657 19.51 17.42 0.76
C VAL A 657 19.54 18.73 1.55
N ASN A 658 20.07 19.82 0.97
CA ASN A 658 20.19 21.12 1.62
C ASN A 658 18.94 21.99 1.42
N ASN A 659 17.94 21.81 2.29
CA ASN A 659 16.69 22.59 2.30
C ASN A 659 16.88 24.13 2.41
N ASN A 660 18.09 24.63 2.72
CA ASN A 660 18.38 26.07 2.74
C ASN A 660 18.72 26.65 1.34
N PHE A 661 18.81 25.83 0.29
CA PHE A 661 19.09 26.26 -1.09
C PHE A 661 17.89 26.05 -2.03
N LEU A 662 17.67 27.04 -2.88
CA LEU A 662 16.54 27.13 -3.80
C LEU A 662 17.03 27.54 -5.20
N SER A 663 16.94 26.62 -6.15
CA SER A 663 17.34 26.80 -7.55
C SER A 663 16.17 27.37 -8.36
N VAL A 664 16.40 28.43 -9.13
CA VAL A 664 15.35 29.11 -9.92
C VAL A 664 15.85 29.41 -11.33
N GLY A 665 15.13 28.92 -12.36
CA GLY A 665 15.38 29.22 -13.77
C GLY A 665 14.50 30.38 -14.27
N ASN A 666 15.07 31.29 -15.06
CA ASN A 666 14.40 32.54 -15.44
C ASN A 666 14.49 32.92 -16.93
N ALA A 667 13.67 33.90 -17.32
CA ALA A 667 13.61 34.45 -18.68
C ALA A 667 14.80 35.34 -19.07
N ASN A 668 15.70 35.70 -18.15
CA ASN A 668 16.99 36.30 -18.48
C ASN A 668 18.07 35.25 -18.83
N LYS A 669 17.66 34.00 -19.11
CA LYS A 669 18.53 32.88 -19.44
C LYS A 669 19.43 32.42 -18.29
N GLU A 670 19.00 32.60 -17.05
CA GLU A 670 19.83 32.31 -15.88
C GLU A 670 19.23 31.22 -15.01
N ILE A 671 20.11 30.48 -14.33
CA ILE A 671 19.77 29.77 -13.09
C ILE A 671 20.39 30.56 -11.93
N MET A 672 19.56 30.90 -10.95
CA MET A 672 19.95 31.59 -9.71
C MET A 672 19.76 30.63 -8.53
N VAL A 673 20.75 30.55 -7.65
CA VAL A 673 20.63 29.85 -6.36
C VAL A 673 20.38 30.90 -5.29
N PHE A 674 19.24 30.79 -4.60
CA PHE A 674 18.90 31.63 -3.45
C PHE A 674 19.09 30.85 -2.15
N ASN A 675 19.49 31.58 -1.10
CA ASN A 675 19.40 31.11 0.26
C ASN A 675 17.97 31.27 0.78
N PHE A 676 17.30 30.19 1.13
CA PHE A 676 15.91 30.17 1.63
C PHE A 676 15.72 31.05 2.87
N SER A 677 16.60 30.90 3.87
CA SER A 677 16.49 31.59 5.17
C SER A 677 16.68 33.10 5.11
N THR A 678 17.41 33.63 4.11
CA THR A 678 17.68 35.07 3.97
C THR A 678 17.07 35.72 2.73
N GLY A 679 16.72 34.94 1.70
CA GLY A 679 16.28 35.42 0.39
C GLY A 679 17.39 35.98 -0.50
N ARG A 680 18.65 35.91 -0.08
CA ARG A 680 19.79 36.43 -0.86
C ARG A 680 20.20 35.46 -1.97
N THR A 681 20.53 35.99 -3.15
CA THR A 681 21.21 35.22 -4.20
C THR A 681 22.61 34.85 -3.71
N ILE A 682 22.97 33.57 -3.79
CA ILE A 682 24.30 33.05 -3.48
C ILE A 682 25.14 32.97 -4.75
N ASN A 683 24.55 32.38 -5.80
CA ASN A 683 25.24 32.02 -7.03
C ASN A 683 24.32 32.15 -8.25
N LYS A 684 24.92 32.30 -9.43
CA LYS A 684 24.22 32.56 -10.70
C LYS A 684 25.02 31.99 -11.86
N SER A 685 24.33 31.34 -12.81
CA SER A 685 24.90 30.83 -14.05
C SER A 685 24.05 31.23 -15.26
N VAL A 686 24.67 31.49 -16.40
CA VAL A 686 24.05 32.04 -17.62
C VAL A 686 24.01 30.99 -18.73
N PHE A 687 22.92 30.98 -19.50
CA PHE A 687 22.61 30.00 -20.54
C PHE A 687 22.26 30.66 -21.88
N ASP A 688 22.20 29.85 -22.93
CA ASP A 688 22.00 30.31 -24.30
C ASP A 688 20.58 30.86 -24.56
N SER A 689 19.60 30.38 -23.79
CA SER A 689 18.18 30.75 -23.86
C SER A 689 17.50 30.66 -22.49
N GLU A 690 16.28 31.17 -22.40
CA GLU A 690 15.40 31.10 -21.22
C GLU A 690 15.27 29.66 -20.70
N ILE A 691 15.36 29.47 -19.37
CA ILE A 691 15.29 28.14 -18.75
C ILE A 691 13.84 27.84 -18.38
N THR A 692 13.21 26.89 -19.08
CA THR A 692 11.76 26.66 -19.07
C THR A 692 11.32 25.48 -18.21
N ALA A 693 12.22 24.54 -17.91
CA ALA A 693 11.97 23.41 -17.02
C ALA A 693 13.29 22.96 -16.36
N MET A 694 13.21 22.43 -15.14
CA MET A 694 14.38 22.07 -14.33
C MET A 694 14.03 20.99 -13.31
N ASP A 695 14.99 20.11 -13.00
CA ASP A 695 14.88 19.08 -11.97
C ASP A 695 16.26 18.81 -11.35
N HIS A 696 16.30 18.28 -10.12
CA HIS A 696 17.54 17.89 -9.43
C HIS A 696 17.73 16.36 -9.46
N ASP A 697 18.97 15.89 -9.41
CA ASP A 697 19.25 14.50 -9.04
C ASP A 697 19.00 14.29 -7.53
N HIS A 698 18.96 13.03 -7.08
CA HIS A 698 18.66 12.68 -5.69
C HIS A 698 19.72 13.17 -4.68
N THR A 699 20.97 13.40 -5.09
CA THR A 699 22.03 13.96 -4.23
C THR A 699 22.00 15.50 -4.18
N GLY A 700 21.44 16.14 -5.22
CA GLY A 700 21.49 17.59 -5.42
C GLY A 700 22.84 18.10 -5.96
N GLN A 701 23.76 17.21 -6.35
CA GLN A 701 25.01 17.59 -7.02
C GLN A 701 24.82 17.92 -8.50
N LEU A 702 23.71 17.49 -9.12
CA LEU A 702 23.40 17.69 -10.53
C LEU A 702 22.01 18.33 -10.70
N ILE A 703 21.98 19.42 -11.46
CA ILE A 703 20.77 20.07 -11.96
C ILE A 703 20.63 19.74 -13.44
N PHE A 704 19.47 19.23 -13.84
CA PHE A 704 19.10 19.07 -15.24
C PHE A 704 18.12 20.18 -15.63
N CYS A 705 18.43 20.94 -16.68
CA CYS A 705 17.56 22.05 -17.11
C CYS A 705 17.35 22.08 -18.62
N GLY A 706 16.12 22.39 -19.05
CA GLY A 706 15.72 22.52 -20.44
C GLY A 706 15.47 23.97 -20.82
N ASP A 707 15.90 24.38 -22.02
CA ASP A 707 15.72 25.74 -22.51
C ASP A 707 14.60 25.91 -23.55
N ALA A 708 14.24 27.18 -23.79
CA ALA A 708 13.21 27.56 -24.76
C ALA A 708 13.51 27.18 -26.23
N GLN A 709 14.71 26.68 -26.54
CA GLN A 709 15.12 26.25 -27.89
C GLN A 709 15.16 24.73 -28.07
N GLY A 710 15.00 23.94 -27.01
CA GLY A 710 15.07 22.48 -27.04
C GLY A 710 16.49 21.93 -26.80
N CYS A 711 17.35 22.69 -26.11
CA CYS A 711 18.57 22.14 -25.51
C CYS A 711 18.29 21.70 -24.07
N VAL A 712 19.01 20.67 -23.63
CA VAL A 712 19.02 20.16 -22.26
C VAL A 712 20.45 20.26 -21.74
N TYR A 713 20.66 20.77 -20.53
CA TYR A 713 21.97 20.94 -19.93
C TYR A 713 22.05 20.15 -18.62
N THR A 714 23.25 19.65 -18.33
CA THR A 714 23.61 19.15 -17.00
C THR A 714 24.55 20.16 -16.36
N VAL A 715 24.21 20.60 -15.15
CA VAL A 715 24.92 21.62 -14.38
C VAL A 715 25.29 21.02 -13.04
N THR A 716 26.57 20.97 -12.69
CA THR A 716 26.98 20.58 -11.34
C THR A 716 26.71 21.71 -10.35
N MET A 717 26.24 21.35 -9.16
CA MET A 717 26.01 22.25 -8.04
C MET A 717 26.79 21.75 -6.81
N ASN A 718 27.55 22.64 -6.17
CA ASN A 718 28.16 22.34 -4.88
C ASN A 718 27.12 22.51 -3.76
N SER A 719 26.73 21.42 -3.10
CA SER A 719 25.68 21.39 -2.06
C SER A 719 25.99 22.21 -0.79
N HIS A 720 27.24 22.66 -0.61
CA HIS A 720 27.67 23.49 0.54
C HIS A 720 27.79 24.98 0.18
N THR A 721 28.28 25.32 -1.02
CA THR A 721 28.52 26.72 -1.44
C THR A 721 27.49 27.26 -2.43
N GLY A 722 26.64 26.39 -2.98
CA GLY A 722 25.70 26.70 -4.04
C GLY A 722 26.37 27.04 -5.39
N ALA A 723 27.69 26.85 -5.53
CA ALA A 723 28.42 27.16 -6.75
C ALA A 723 27.96 26.27 -7.91
N LEU A 724 27.69 26.90 -9.06
CA LEU A 724 27.20 26.23 -10.28
C LEU A 724 28.30 26.16 -11.35
N SER A 725 28.49 24.99 -11.96
CA SER A 725 29.31 24.85 -13.17
C SER A 725 28.56 24.06 -14.25
N ARG A 726 28.77 24.38 -15.54
CA ARG A 726 28.09 23.69 -16.64
C ARG A 726 28.94 22.50 -17.09
N SER A 727 28.48 21.28 -16.82
CA SER A 727 29.19 20.05 -17.24
C SER A 727 28.85 19.66 -18.67
N HIS A 728 27.56 19.49 -19.01
CA HIS A 728 27.15 18.92 -20.32
C HIS A 728 26.00 19.67 -20.99
N ARG A 729 25.88 19.45 -22.31
CA ARG A 729 24.77 19.95 -23.13
C ARG A 729 24.37 18.94 -24.19
N HIS A 730 23.10 18.54 -24.18
CA HIS A 730 22.42 17.91 -25.30
C HIS A 730 21.64 18.96 -26.11
N ARG A 731 21.60 18.82 -27.43
CA ARG A 731 20.77 19.64 -28.34
C ARG A 731 20.05 18.70 -29.31
N SER A 732 18.73 18.80 -29.38
CA SER A 732 17.93 18.02 -30.33
C SER A 732 18.35 18.30 -31.78
N LYS A 733 18.33 17.26 -32.63
CA LYS A 733 18.59 17.35 -34.07
C LYS A 733 17.38 17.83 -34.89
N ALA A 734 16.26 18.17 -34.24
CA ALA A 734 15.06 18.68 -34.91
C ALA A 734 15.33 20.05 -35.59
N LYS A 735 14.81 20.23 -36.82
CA LYS A 735 14.94 21.51 -37.55
C LYS A 735 14.19 22.67 -36.87
N ASN A 736 13.11 22.37 -36.14
CA ASN A 736 12.30 23.35 -35.45
C ASN A 736 12.69 23.41 -33.98
N LYS A 737 13.21 24.56 -33.53
CA LYS A 737 13.41 24.86 -32.11
C LYS A 737 12.06 24.91 -31.40
N SER A 738 11.95 24.31 -30.22
CA SER A 738 10.74 24.38 -29.40
C SER A 738 11.08 24.24 -27.91
N PRO A 739 10.32 24.90 -27.02
CA PRO A 739 10.65 24.96 -25.60
C PRO A 739 10.43 23.61 -24.90
N VAL A 740 11.35 23.27 -23.99
CA VAL A 740 11.22 22.10 -23.11
C VAL A 740 10.15 22.41 -22.04
N THR A 741 9.05 21.65 -22.04
CA THR A 741 7.91 21.77 -21.11
C THR A 741 8.04 20.86 -19.89
N THR A 742 8.85 19.80 -19.99
CA THR A 742 9.10 18.83 -18.93
C THR A 742 10.58 18.49 -18.89
N VAL A 743 11.15 18.51 -17.70
CA VAL A 743 12.38 17.80 -17.33
C VAL A 743 12.03 17.05 -16.04
N GLN A 744 12.24 15.73 -16.01
CA GLN A 744 12.02 14.92 -14.81
C GLN A 744 13.15 13.88 -14.69
N TYR A 745 13.84 13.88 -13.55
CA TYR A 745 14.86 12.87 -13.22
C TYR A 745 14.22 11.65 -12.53
N ARG A 746 14.83 10.48 -12.70
CA ARG A 746 14.55 9.29 -11.88
C ARG A 746 15.82 8.48 -11.66
N THR A 747 16.07 8.08 -10.42
CA THR A 747 17.31 7.38 -10.00
C THR A 747 17.51 6.01 -10.66
N PHE A 748 16.43 5.34 -11.09
CA PHE A 748 16.50 4.02 -11.73
C PHE A 748 15.48 3.85 -12.85
N SER A 749 15.82 2.99 -13.82
CA SER A 749 15.01 2.60 -14.97
C SER A 749 15.41 1.20 -15.41
N LEU A 750 14.45 0.43 -15.92
CA LEU A 750 14.64 -0.93 -16.42
C LEU A 750 15.30 -0.94 -17.81
N LEU A 751 14.96 0.02 -18.67
CA LEU A 751 15.48 0.13 -20.04
C LEU A 751 16.90 0.69 -20.09
N ALA A 752 17.28 1.55 -19.14
CA ALA A 752 18.63 2.07 -18.99
C ALA A 752 19.51 1.27 -18.01
N ARG A 753 18.89 0.48 -17.11
CA ARG A 753 19.55 -0.17 -15.95
C ARG A 753 20.34 0.81 -15.06
N GLY A 754 19.79 2.00 -14.85
CA GLY A 754 20.44 3.11 -14.15
C GLY A 754 19.60 4.38 -14.19
N PRO A 755 20.16 5.53 -13.75
CA PRO A 755 19.43 6.80 -13.68
C PRO A 755 19.09 7.36 -15.06
N VAL A 756 17.94 8.03 -15.14
CA VAL A 756 17.36 8.52 -16.40
C VAL A 756 16.76 9.90 -16.28
N LEU A 757 16.62 10.55 -17.44
CA LEU A 757 16.00 11.85 -17.60
C LEU A 757 14.92 11.78 -18.68
N LEU A 758 13.67 12.09 -18.32
CA LEU A 758 12.59 12.33 -19.25
C LEU A 758 12.56 13.82 -19.62
N THR A 759 12.43 14.10 -20.91
CA THR A 759 12.15 15.44 -21.42
C THR A 759 11.03 15.43 -22.46
N LEU A 760 10.24 16.51 -22.50
CA LEU A 760 9.22 16.75 -23.50
C LEU A 760 9.32 18.20 -23.98
N CYS A 761 9.33 18.40 -25.30
CA CYS A 761 9.19 19.71 -25.92
C CYS A 761 7.74 19.99 -26.35
N ARG A 762 7.35 21.27 -26.41
CA ARG A 762 5.98 21.70 -26.80
C ARG A 762 5.56 21.15 -28.16
N ASP A 763 6.49 20.94 -29.08
CA ASP A 763 6.22 20.39 -30.41
C ASP A 763 5.86 18.88 -30.42
N GLY A 764 5.76 18.24 -29.25
CA GLY A 764 5.48 16.80 -29.09
C GLY A 764 6.72 15.90 -29.16
N SER A 765 7.93 16.46 -29.25
CA SER A 765 9.16 15.65 -29.16
C SER A 765 9.43 15.22 -27.73
N LEU A 766 9.21 13.94 -27.44
CA LEU A 766 9.57 13.29 -26.18
C LEU A 766 10.94 12.62 -26.35
N SER A 767 11.84 12.82 -25.39
CA SER A 767 13.19 12.23 -25.41
C SER A 767 13.56 11.69 -24.03
N PHE A 768 14.03 10.44 -24.02
CA PHE A 768 14.39 9.65 -22.84
C PHE A 768 15.88 9.34 -22.85
N PHE A 769 16.61 9.84 -21.85
CA PHE A 769 18.06 9.73 -21.73
C PHE A 769 18.45 8.82 -20.57
N SER A 770 19.52 8.04 -20.72
CA SER A 770 20.27 7.50 -19.59
C SER A 770 21.35 8.49 -19.16
N VAL A 771 21.46 8.71 -17.85
CA VAL A 771 22.43 9.60 -17.21
C VAL A 771 23.66 8.78 -16.78
N SER A 772 24.88 9.21 -17.15
CA SER A 772 26.11 8.66 -16.57
C SER A 772 26.59 9.54 -15.43
N LEU A 773 26.49 9.07 -14.19
CA LEU A 773 26.94 9.82 -12.99
C LEU A 773 28.46 9.95 -12.94
N GLU A 774 29.19 8.89 -13.33
CA GLU A 774 30.66 8.84 -13.45
C GLU A 774 31.23 10.01 -14.26
N VAL A 775 30.53 10.41 -15.33
CA VAL A 775 30.94 11.50 -16.23
C VAL A 775 30.10 12.76 -15.95
N GLN A 776 29.89 13.12 -14.69
CA GLN A 776 29.16 14.33 -14.24
C GLN A 776 27.76 14.50 -14.89
N GLY A 777 27.00 13.41 -14.99
CA GLY A 777 25.64 13.42 -15.55
C GLY A 777 25.57 13.61 -17.07
N TYR A 778 26.49 12.99 -17.82
CA TYR A 778 26.44 12.97 -19.29
C TYR A 778 25.15 12.29 -19.79
N LEU A 779 24.51 12.85 -20.81
CA LEU A 779 23.18 12.44 -21.30
C LEU A 779 23.26 11.65 -22.61
N THR A 780 23.01 10.34 -22.53
CA THR A 780 22.92 9.45 -23.70
C THR A 780 21.47 9.17 -24.06
N LEU A 781 21.04 9.58 -25.26
CA LEU A 781 19.67 9.37 -25.74
C LEU A 781 19.40 7.87 -25.97
N ARG A 782 18.34 7.33 -25.35
CA ARG A 782 17.95 5.91 -25.45
C ARG A 782 16.70 5.72 -26.31
N CYS A 783 15.69 6.57 -26.14
CA CYS A 783 14.46 6.52 -26.93
C CYS A 783 13.96 7.93 -27.24
N ALA A 784 13.33 8.10 -28.39
CA ALA A 784 12.68 9.34 -28.79
C ALA A 784 11.32 9.02 -29.45
N LEU A 785 10.27 9.71 -29.00
CA LEU A 785 8.91 9.53 -29.49
C LEU A 785 8.35 10.87 -29.97
N LYS A 786 7.71 10.87 -31.14
CA LYS A 786 7.01 12.04 -31.67
C LYS A 786 5.51 11.91 -31.42
N LEU A 787 5.03 12.64 -30.42
CA LEU A 787 3.60 12.85 -30.20
C LEU A 787 3.04 13.79 -31.27
N ALA A 788 1.72 13.76 -31.47
CA ALA A 788 1.05 14.74 -32.34
C ALA A 788 1.38 16.18 -31.87
N PRO A 789 1.64 17.12 -32.79
CA PRO A 789 2.05 18.50 -32.47
C PRO A 789 0.94 19.25 -31.73
N ARG A 790 1.32 20.20 -30.87
CA ARG A 790 0.45 20.78 -29.84
C ARG A 790 0.57 22.30 -29.82
N LEU A 791 -0.54 22.98 -29.57
CA LEU A 791 -0.58 24.44 -29.35
C LEU A 791 -0.15 24.79 -27.92
N HIS A 792 -0.58 24.00 -26.93
CA HIS A 792 -0.38 24.27 -25.50
C HIS A 792 0.87 23.57 -24.92
N SER A 793 1.40 24.13 -23.82
CA SER A 793 2.59 23.63 -23.12
C SER A 793 2.27 22.44 -22.21
N ILE A 794 1.90 21.31 -22.80
CA ILE A 794 1.52 20.11 -22.05
C ILE A 794 2.76 19.45 -21.42
N ARG A 795 2.62 19.02 -20.16
CA ARG A 795 3.62 18.28 -19.39
C ARG A 795 3.43 16.75 -19.51
N ALA A 796 4.49 16.01 -19.22
CA ALA A 796 4.48 14.55 -19.05
C ALA A 796 5.06 14.16 -17.68
N SER A 797 4.83 12.92 -17.27
CA SER A 797 5.54 12.32 -16.14
C SER A 797 5.82 10.84 -16.41
N PHE A 798 6.91 10.32 -15.83
CA PHE A 798 7.11 8.89 -15.72
C PHE A 798 5.91 8.21 -15.03
N CYS A 799 5.57 6.98 -15.43
CA CYS A 799 4.67 6.13 -14.67
C CYS A 799 5.43 5.33 -13.59
N PRO A 800 4.72 4.84 -12.57
CA PRO A 800 5.22 3.94 -11.54
C PRO A 800 6.07 2.74 -12.00
N LEU A 801 7.03 2.33 -11.17
CA LEU A 801 7.87 1.12 -11.39
C LEU A 801 7.30 -0.08 -10.62
N LEU A 802 6.65 -1.01 -11.33
CA LEU A 802 5.76 -2.00 -10.71
C LEU A 802 6.12 -3.48 -10.98
N SER A 803 7.12 -3.76 -11.81
CA SER A 803 7.76 -5.08 -11.99
C SER A 803 8.83 -4.98 -13.07
N LEU A 804 9.89 -5.79 -12.99
CA LEU A 804 10.89 -5.95 -14.04
C LEU A 804 10.30 -6.41 -15.38
N GLU A 805 9.17 -7.11 -15.38
CA GLU A 805 8.55 -7.70 -16.57
C GLU A 805 7.59 -6.78 -17.31
N LYS A 806 7.00 -5.79 -16.64
CA LYS A 806 5.81 -5.08 -17.15
C LYS A 806 6.13 -3.94 -18.14
N GLY A 807 7.39 -3.55 -18.32
CA GLY A 807 7.83 -2.51 -19.27
C GLY A 807 7.80 -1.07 -18.73
N GLU A 808 8.30 -0.12 -19.52
CA GLU A 808 8.39 1.30 -19.12
C GLU A 808 7.30 2.15 -19.75
N PHE A 809 6.55 2.87 -18.89
CA PHE A 809 5.45 3.73 -19.32
C PHE A 809 5.67 5.19 -18.94
N ILE A 810 5.15 6.08 -19.78
CA ILE A 810 5.06 7.53 -19.54
C ILE A 810 3.60 7.95 -19.68
N VAL A 811 3.15 8.86 -18.83
CA VAL A 811 1.85 9.52 -18.94
C VAL A 811 2.01 10.95 -19.44
N ALA A 812 1.15 11.39 -20.37
CA ALA A 812 1.15 12.75 -20.88
C ALA A 812 -0.28 13.24 -21.18
N GLY A 813 -0.51 14.55 -21.01
CA GLY A 813 -1.79 15.18 -21.37
C GLY A 813 -2.01 15.23 -22.89
N SER A 814 -3.14 15.79 -23.31
CA SER A 814 -3.47 16.00 -24.72
C SER A 814 -4.53 17.10 -24.90
N GLU A 815 -4.59 17.66 -26.11
CA GLU A 815 -5.50 18.74 -26.49
C GLU A 815 -6.94 18.26 -26.72
N ASP A 816 -7.16 16.96 -26.92
CA ASP A 816 -8.48 16.31 -26.94
C ASP A 816 -9.01 15.97 -25.53
N ALA A 817 -8.69 16.82 -24.54
CA ALA A 817 -9.13 16.75 -23.14
C ALA A 817 -8.96 15.36 -22.48
N SER A 818 -7.85 14.68 -22.82
CA SER A 818 -7.60 13.29 -22.45
C SER A 818 -6.17 13.09 -21.94
N VAL A 819 -5.98 12.10 -21.08
CA VAL A 819 -4.66 11.66 -20.59
C VAL A 819 -4.28 10.37 -21.31
N TYR A 820 -3.06 10.31 -21.85
CA TYR A 820 -2.55 9.15 -22.59
C TYR A 820 -1.37 8.48 -21.90
N PHE A 821 -1.31 7.16 -22.01
CA PHE A 821 -0.22 6.33 -21.52
C PHE A 821 0.55 5.76 -22.70
N TYR A 822 1.86 5.91 -22.68
CA TYR A 822 2.77 5.50 -23.74
C TYR A 822 3.79 4.47 -23.26
N ASP A 823 3.91 3.35 -23.97
CA ASP A 823 4.91 2.30 -23.76
C ASP A 823 6.20 2.61 -24.54
N LEU A 824 7.31 2.83 -23.83
CA LEU A 824 8.63 3.08 -24.43
C LEU A 824 9.24 1.83 -25.09
N THR A 825 8.83 0.63 -24.68
CA THR A 825 9.32 -0.65 -25.21
C THR A 825 8.66 -1.02 -26.55
N ARG A 826 7.52 -0.39 -26.89
CA ARG A 826 6.70 -0.70 -28.09
C ARG A 826 6.53 0.50 -29.03
N PRO A 827 7.61 1.04 -29.63
CA PRO A 827 7.57 2.27 -30.44
C PRO A 827 6.67 2.24 -31.70
N ARG A 828 6.10 1.08 -32.08
CA ARG A 828 5.11 0.96 -33.17
C ARG A 828 3.64 0.97 -32.70
N HIS A 829 3.38 0.70 -31.42
CA HIS A 829 2.05 0.68 -30.80
C HIS A 829 2.12 1.36 -29.44
N THR A 830 2.45 2.66 -29.45
CA THR A 830 2.90 3.37 -28.25
C THR A 830 1.77 3.64 -27.27
N CYS A 831 0.61 4.11 -27.74
CA CYS A 831 -0.54 4.37 -26.88
C CYS A 831 -1.13 3.06 -26.33
N VAL A 832 -1.05 2.87 -25.01
CA VAL A 832 -1.53 1.65 -24.31
C VAL A 832 -2.80 1.87 -23.48
N ASN A 833 -3.06 3.10 -23.00
CA ASN A 833 -4.35 3.46 -22.40
C ASN A 833 -4.67 4.96 -22.55
N LYS A 834 -5.94 5.32 -22.35
CA LYS A 834 -6.48 6.67 -22.43
C LYS A 834 -7.53 6.90 -21.33
N LEU A 835 -7.32 7.90 -20.47
CA LEU A 835 -8.33 8.39 -19.53
C LEU A 835 -9.04 9.61 -20.11
N GLN A 836 -10.35 9.72 -19.87
CA GLN A 836 -11.19 10.80 -20.37
C GLN A 836 -12.12 11.31 -19.26
N GLY A 837 -12.24 12.63 -19.12
CA GLY A 837 -13.06 13.26 -18.07
C GLY A 837 -12.91 14.78 -17.98
N HIS A 838 -11.76 15.32 -18.39
CA HIS A 838 -11.58 16.75 -18.59
C HIS A 838 -12.47 17.29 -19.72
N SER A 839 -12.80 18.58 -19.66
CA SER A 839 -13.53 19.29 -20.72
C SER A 839 -12.63 20.14 -21.63
N TYR A 840 -11.38 20.37 -21.20
CA TYR A 840 -10.40 21.24 -21.85
C TYR A 840 -9.04 20.52 -22.03
N PRO A 841 -8.11 21.03 -22.86
CA PRO A 841 -6.76 20.50 -23.00
C PRO A 841 -6.07 20.22 -21.66
N VAL A 842 -5.53 19.01 -21.49
CA VAL A 842 -4.85 18.60 -20.24
C VAL A 842 -3.41 19.11 -20.27
N ILE A 843 -3.06 19.98 -19.32
CA ILE A 843 -1.80 20.74 -19.26
C ILE A 843 -0.81 20.09 -18.29
N GLY A 844 -1.14 20.03 -17.00
CA GLY A 844 -0.25 19.51 -15.95
C GLY A 844 -0.62 18.10 -15.51
N ILE A 845 0.39 17.26 -15.26
CA ILE A 845 0.26 15.88 -14.77
C ILE A 845 1.32 15.60 -13.70
N THR A 846 0.96 14.89 -12.63
CA THR A 846 1.84 14.48 -11.53
C THR A 846 1.33 13.20 -10.86
N TRP A 847 2.22 12.39 -10.28
CA TRP A 847 1.88 11.22 -9.46
C TRP A 847 2.13 11.51 -7.98
N ASN A 848 1.38 10.86 -7.09
CA ASN A 848 1.66 10.90 -5.65
C ASN A 848 2.86 10.02 -5.28
N TYR A 849 3.45 10.25 -4.11
CA TYR A 849 4.62 9.50 -3.66
C TYR A 849 4.37 7.99 -3.56
N GLY A 850 3.17 7.58 -3.13
CA GLY A 850 2.74 6.19 -3.09
C GLY A 850 2.39 5.58 -4.46
N GLU A 851 2.66 6.27 -5.57
CA GLU A 851 2.51 5.81 -6.96
C GLU A 851 1.11 5.24 -7.34
N ASN A 852 0.09 5.53 -6.53
CA ASN A 852 -1.28 4.97 -6.62
C ASN A 852 -2.34 5.99 -7.07
N LEU A 853 -2.03 7.30 -6.98
CA LEU A 853 -2.87 8.38 -7.45
C LEU A 853 -2.14 9.19 -8.52
N LEU A 854 -2.84 9.47 -9.61
CA LEU A 854 -2.41 10.35 -10.70
C LEU A 854 -3.27 11.61 -10.66
N ALA A 855 -2.68 12.80 -10.55
CA ALA A 855 -3.41 14.05 -10.72
C ALA A 855 -3.15 14.63 -12.11
N SER A 856 -4.20 15.03 -12.81
CA SER A 856 -4.13 15.80 -14.06
C SER A 856 -4.97 17.07 -13.97
N SER A 857 -4.61 18.07 -14.77
CA SER A 857 -5.18 19.41 -14.71
C SER A 857 -5.38 19.98 -16.11
N ASP A 858 -6.46 20.73 -16.33
CA ASP A 858 -6.79 21.29 -17.64
C ASP A 858 -6.77 22.82 -17.72
N PHE A 859 -6.81 23.30 -18.97
CA PHE A 859 -6.85 24.71 -19.33
C PHE A 859 -8.11 25.44 -18.79
N GLY A 860 -9.19 24.72 -18.48
CA GLY A 860 -10.40 25.29 -17.89
C GLY A 860 -10.32 25.52 -16.38
N GLY A 861 -9.26 25.02 -15.73
CA GLY A 861 -9.06 25.10 -14.28
C GLY A 861 -9.50 23.85 -13.51
N THR A 862 -9.97 22.80 -14.20
CA THR A 862 -10.38 21.55 -13.54
C THR A 862 -9.15 20.70 -13.24
N VAL A 863 -9.02 20.26 -11.98
CA VAL A 863 -8.09 19.22 -11.54
C VAL A 863 -8.86 17.93 -11.30
N ILE A 864 -8.41 16.82 -11.89
CA ILE A 864 -8.95 15.48 -11.65
C ILE A 864 -7.84 14.61 -11.05
N VAL A 865 -8.12 13.94 -9.94
CA VAL A 865 -7.29 12.84 -9.45
C VAL A 865 -7.91 11.53 -9.92
N TRP A 866 -7.09 10.62 -10.43
CA TRP A 866 -7.46 9.29 -10.88
C TRP A 866 -6.88 8.24 -9.93
N LYS A 867 -7.68 7.26 -9.52
CA LYS A 867 -7.24 6.14 -8.69
C LYS A 867 -6.75 5.00 -9.57
N ARG A 868 -5.45 4.68 -9.49
CA ARG A 868 -4.86 3.55 -10.22
C ARG A 868 -5.53 2.24 -9.76
N ALA A 869 -5.69 1.29 -10.67
CA ALA A 869 -6.14 -0.05 -10.28
C ALA A 869 -5.04 -0.70 -9.41
N LYS A 870 -5.46 -1.42 -8.35
CA LYS A 870 -4.54 -2.36 -7.67
C LYS A 870 -4.09 -3.37 -8.71
N THR A 871 -2.80 -3.34 -9.03
CA THR A 871 -2.20 -4.31 -9.94
C THR A 871 -1.85 -5.57 -9.15
N ASN A 872 -2.85 -6.45 -9.03
CA ASN A 872 -2.65 -7.85 -8.66
C ASN A 872 -1.70 -8.55 -9.67
#